data_AF-A0A835LQJ1-F1
#
_entry.id   AF-A0A835LQJ1-F1
#
_cell.length_a   1.000
_cell.length_b   1.000
_cell.length_c   1.000
_cell.angle_alpha   90.00
_cell.angle_beta   90.00
_cell.angle_gamma   90.00
#
_symmetry.space_group_name_H-M   'P 1'
#
loop_
_entity.id
_entity.type
_entity.pdbx_description
1 polymer ?
#
loop_
_entity_poly.entity_id
_entity_poly.type
_entity_poly.pdbx_seq_one_letter_code
_entity_poly.pdbx_strand_id
1 'polypeptide(L)'
;MLDHPSSFCGSVNRDVGQICSPKKRTGASYFKDRLKLILGRSASVNGNRDGSQNGTSSTSSENKHSQFQEFLRPADSIGMTLCAKYVKLLTYRAWPNMHDNHFALYKLPTPRPITGQEYAGLWGGTFGWPPGKPSDDKPGKALFFLSLSYEESEGQKLLIATKILEGTHYVLHPNGSAMFLVKVDELCSDPFLWNNDGASRSVDVKRAYSGEGIANGYGFRYPGSKPGSLYVIQDGLRAFVWKESKAVLTLQRLNLQDLLKKGERVLALPPIVNFAYLTKSYSNVFTGFSNTTSLFSSFHYLPFGLFLTCSSLSAQSHIFGKRGSGIAGSSLAHFLRVYSSSTPQVNFQTIQIFEKNDIVGGRMATVSIGGDTFEAGASILHPRNLHVLNFTKLFNLRAKTSDEDDDMGSLGIWDGSKFLFKTIDVKSGSSWYRKFVSVFNSLRLLGRYGFSLFRMERFVKSAVDNFCKYYESFESRPVFESVEEMLKWAGLHELTTRTLEEELVDAGLSPLLISELVTVITRVNYGQSVSMSGLAGAVSLAGSGGGLWAVEGGNWQVDAGLIKHSDVKLHLGEHIESVSYLGGRYELNSTKGNSYICDVTVVATPLDEVNIRFSPPISIPDRNLQHTYTTFVRGLLNPAYFSLNSLSEIPELVGTVEDPDIPFSCISVLKKYSEEDMTYKMFSRAQMEDSLLDQIFSARKETIRINWGAYPHYKAPEVFAPFLLDGLHLYYVNAFENAASTMETSAVAAENVARLILSRQSSHVGSNLKRFASNAKGLHVDL
;
A
#
# COMPACT_ATOMS: atom_id res chain seq x y z
N MET A 1 9.75 -0.24 -70.58
CA MET A 1 10.67 0.22 -71.63
C MET A 1 11.71 1.06 -70.92
N LEU A 2 12.91 0.48 -70.75
CA LEU A 2 14.25 1.10 -70.62
C LEU A 2 14.42 2.22 -69.57
N ASP A 3 15.49 2.34 -68.78
CA ASP A 3 16.64 1.52 -68.41
C ASP A 3 17.33 2.35 -67.30
N HIS A 4 17.82 1.68 -66.26
CA HIS A 4 18.90 2.20 -65.40
C HIS A 4 20.23 2.00 -66.16
N PRO A 5 21.35 2.74 -65.92
CA PRO A 5 22.08 2.62 -64.65
C PRO A 5 23.07 3.75 -64.21
N SER A 6 23.49 3.60 -62.93
CA SER A 6 24.82 3.87 -62.32
C SER A 6 25.40 5.31 -62.30
N SER A 7 25.92 5.84 -61.18
CA SER A 7 26.95 5.23 -60.32
C SER A 7 27.05 5.81 -58.87
N PHE A 8 27.24 4.87 -57.90
CA PHE A 8 28.11 4.79 -56.69
C PHE A 8 28.63 6.07 -55.98
N CYS A 9 28.73 6.21 -54.63
CA CYS A 9 28.91 5.28 -53.49
C CYS A 9 28.65 6.01 -52.14
N GLY A 10 28.25 5.30 -51.06
CA GLY A 10 28.34 5.76 -49.65
C GLY A 10 27.07 5.57 -48.79
N SER A 11 27.11 4.65 -47.83
CA SER A 11 25.97 4.12 -47.05
C SER A 11 25.31 5.10 -46.05
N VAL A 12 23.97 5.21 -46.07
CA VAL A 12 23.13 5.67 -44.93
C VAL A 12 21.78 4.93 -45.00
N ASN A 13 21.52 3.99 -44.08
CA ASN A 13 20.21 3.33 -43.98
C ASN A 13 19.22 4.24 -43.24
N ARG A 14 18.15 4.64 -43.95
CA ARG A 14 16.91 5.18 -43.37
C ARG A 14 16.00 3.99 -43.03
N ASP A 15 15.41 3.99 -41.85
CA ASP A 15 14.14 3.32 -41.63
C ASP A 15 13.16 4.26 -40.90
N VAL A 16 11.97 4.31 -41.48
CA VAL A 16 10.84 5.18 -41.16
C VAL A 16 10.06 4.54 -40.01
N GLY A 17 10.13 5.15 -38.83
CA GLY A 17 9.42 4.71 -37.63
C GLY A 17 7.91 5.00 -37.73
N GLN A 18 7.14 3.96 -38.02
CA GLN A 18 5.68 3.98 -38.05
C GLN A 18 5.10 4.18 -36.64
N ILE A 19 4.10 5.07 -36.60
CA ILE A 19 3.28 5.47 -35.46
C ILE A 19 2.64 4.24 -34.79
N CYS A 20 2.92 4.01 -33.50
CA CYS A 20 2.18 3.07 -32.66
C CYS A 20 1.22 3.84 -31.74
N SER A 21 -0.06 3.81 -32.10
CA SER A 21 -1.20 4.34 -31.36
C SER A 21 -1.29 3.74 -29.94
N PRO A 22 -1.74 4.49 -28.91
CA PRO A 22 -1.99 3.93 -27.60
C PRO A 22 -3.24 3.05 -27.67
N LYS A 23 -3.05 1.72 -27.76
CA LYS A 23 -4.17 0.79 -27.70
C LYS A 23 -4.86 0.91 -26.34
N LYS A 24 -6.14 1.29 -26.36
CA LYS A 24 -7.09 1.11 -25.26
C LYS A 24 -6.96 -0.32 -24.73
N ARG A 25 -6.54 -0.49 -23.48
CA ARG A 25 -6.57 -1.79 -22.81
C ARG A 25 -8.03 -2.16 -22.58
N THR A 26 -8.49 -3.24 -23.22
CA THR A 26 -9.80 -3.85 -23.00
C THR A 26 -9.74 -4.68 -21.71
N GLY A 27 -10.68 -4.49 -20.78
CA GLY A 27 -10.62 -5.13 -19.45
C GLY A 27 -10.74 -6.65 -19.41
N ALA A 28 -10.88 -7.31 -20.56
CA ALA A 28 -10.73 -8.76 -20.67
C ALA A 28 -9.31 -9.24 -20.30
N SER A 29 -8.27 -8.41 -20.48
CA SER A 29 -6.88 -8.80 -20.14
C SER A 29 -6.60 -8.82 -18.62
N TYR A 30 -7.55 -8.39 -17.78
CA TYR A 30 -7.36 -8.21 -16.33
C TYR A 30 -7.79 -9.44 -15.49
N PHE A 31 -8.57 -10.35 -16.07
CA PHE A 31 -9.01 -11.62 -15.47
C PHE A 31 -7.96 -12.74 -15.52
N LYS A 32 -6.86 -12.49 -16.24
CA LYS A 32 -5.86 -13.46 -16.67
C LYS A 32 -4.95 -14.00 -15.55
N ASP A 33 -4.70 -13.21 -14.51
CA ASP A 33 -3.59 -13.48 -13.57
C ASP A 33 -3.98 -14.30 -12.31
N ARG A 34 -5.19 -14.88 -12.25
CA ARG A 34 -5.99 -14.78 -11.01
C ARG A 34 -6.33 -16.05 -10.21
N LEU A 35 -5.88 -17.27 -10.56
CA LEU A 35 -6.25 -18.51 -9.83
C LEU A 35 -5.11 -19.50 -9.49
N LYS A 36 -3.89 -19.31 -10.02
CA LYS A 36 -2.76 -20.27 -9.85
C LYS A 36 -2.19 -20.31 -8.42
N LEU A 37 -2.28 -19.21 -7.66
CA LEU A 37 -1.61 -19.06 -6.37
C LEU A 37 -2.40 -19.62 -5.18
N ILE A 38 -3.72 -19.83 -5.30
CA ILE A 38 -4.55 -20.35 -4.20
C ILE A 38 -4.05 -21.71 -3.71
N LEU A 39 -3.35 -22.44 -4.57
CA LEU A 39 -3.01 -23.83 -4.30
C LEU A 39 -1.50 -24.05 -4.15
N GLY A 40 -0.63 -23.05 -4.41
CA GLY A 40 0.75 -23.06 -3.94
C GLY A 40 1.76 -23.89 -4.75
N ARG A 41 1.94 -23.60 -6.05
CA ARG A 41 2.98 -24.22 -6.90
C ARG A 41 4.39 -23.83 -6.43
N SER A 42 5.33 -24.78 -6.29
CA SER A 42 6.76 -24.56 -5.99
C SER A 42 7.68 -25.01 -7.12
N ALA A 43 8.71 -24.21 -7.41
CA ALA A 43 9.87 -24.59 -8.20
C ALA A 43 10.99 -25.02 -7.24
N SER A 44 11.66 -26.13 -7.55
CA SER A 44 12.76 -26.72 -6.76
C SER A 44 14.11 -26.15 -7.23
N VAL A 45 14.96 -25.82 -6.26
CA VAL A 45 16.35 -25.40 -6.45
C VAL A 45 17.24 -26.63 -6.45
N ASN A 46 17.86 -26.96 -7.59
CA ASN A 46 19.21 -27.52 -7.65
C ASN A 46 19.75 -27.60 -9.08
N GLY A 47 20.96 -27.06 -9.28
CA GLY A 47 21.71 -27.18 -10.52
C GLY A 47 23.04 -26.44 -10.46
N ASN A 48 24.06 -27.08 -9.88
CA ASN A 48 25.48 -26.67 -9.98
C ASN A 48 25.93 -26.65 -11.45
N ARG A 49 26.70 -25.63 -11.86
CA ARG A 49 27.97 -25.78 -12.60
C ARG A 49 28.72 -24.46 -12.81
N ASP A 50 30.00 -24.51 -12.45
CA ASP A 50 31.09 -23.59 -12.76
C ASP A 50 31.35 -23.41 -14.27
N GLY A 51 31.97 -22.30 -14.67
CA GLY A 51 32.66 -22.21 -15.96
C GLY A 51 32.91 -20.83 -16.57
N SER A 52 33.93 -20.13 -16.05
CA SER A 52 34.91 -19.23 -16.72
C SER A 52 34.50 -18.07 -17.66
N GLN A 53 35.13 -16.94 -17.35
CA GLN A 53 35.27 -15.68 -18.08
C GLN A 53 36.06 -15.76 -19.39
N ASN A 54 35.74 -14.84 -20.32
CA ASN A 54 36.63 -13.97 -21.14
C ASN A 54 35.84 -13.55 -22.41
N GLY A 55 35.74 -12.30 -22.90
CA GLY A 55 36.24 -10.99 -22.52
C GLY A 55 35.92 -10.00 -23.67
N THR A 56 35.61 -8.73 -23.33
CA THR A 56 35.74 -7.46 -24.13
C THR A 56 35.06 -7.34 -25.52
N SER A 57 34.36 -6.26 -25.93
CA SER A 57 34.05 -4.93 -25.39
C SER A 57 33.12 -4.18 -26.37
N SER A 58 32.12 -3.43 -25.90
CA SER A 58 31.79 -2.07 -26.39
C SER A 58 30.67 -1.43 -25.55
N THR A 59 30.89 -0.17 -25.20
CA THR A 59 30.22 0.62 -24.17
C THR A 59 28.82 1.09 -24.56
N SER A 60 27.81 0.70 -23.77
CA SER A 60 26.50 1.34 -23.70
C SER A 60 26.15 1.63 -22.22
N SER A 61 25.59 2.81 -21.99
CA SER A 61 25.25 3.46 -20.71
C SER A 61 25.12 2.57 -19.47
N GLU A 62 26.14 2.58 -18.61
CA GLU A 62 26.03 2.07 -17.24
C GLU A 62 25.18 3.03 -16.40
N ASN A 63 24.10 2.52 -15.82
CA ASN A 63 23.38 3.18 -14.73
C ASN A 63 24.25 3.18 -13.48
N LYS A 64 24.96 4.29 -13.22
CA LYS A 64 25.67 4.49 -11.96
C LYS A 64 24.67 4.85 -10.84
N HIS A 65 24.64 4.06 -9.78
CA HIS A 65 23.95 4.42 -8.54
C HIS A 65 24.91 5.22 -7.65
N SER A 66 24.56 6.48 -7.36
CA SER A 66 25.30 7.36 -6.44
C SER A 66 24.55 7.49 -5.10
N GLN A 67 25.31 7.68 -4.02
CA GLN A 67 24.75 7.84 -2.68
C GLN A 67 24.24 9.28 -2.46
N PHE A 68 23.25 9.47 -1.58
CA PHE A 68 22.65 10.79 -1.26
C PHE A 68 23.68 11.86 -0.86
N GLN A 69 24.75 11.47 -0.16
CA GLN A 69 25.84 12.37 0.22
C GLN A 69 26.66 12.87 -0.97
N GLU A 70 26.70 12.11 -2.07
CA GLU A 70 27.40 12.47 -3.31
C GLU A 70 26.58 13.50 -4.11
N PHE A 71 25.25 13.45 -4.05
CA PHE A 71 24.33 14.44 -4.62
C PHE A 71 24.35 15.81 -3.90
N LEU A 72 24.63 15.80 -2.60
CA LEU A 72 24.73 17.04 -1.80
C LEU A 72 26.05 17.79 -2.04
N ARG A 73 27.01 17.19 -2.76
CA ARG A 73 28.25 17.88 -3.13
C ARG A 73 27.97 18.98 -4.17
N PRO A 74 28.71 20.11 -4.14
CA PRO A 74 28.64 21.11 -5.20
C PRO A 74 29.22 20.50 -6.47
N ALA A 75 28.37 20.17 -7.44
CA ALA A 75 28.77 19.70 -8.77
C ALA A 75 27.81 20.26 -9.82
N ASP A 76 28.34 20.45 -11.03
CA ASP A 76 27.60 20.96 -12.17
C ASP A 76 26.65 19.89 -12.72
N SER A 77 25.37 20.21 -12.70
CA SER A 77 24.27 19.53 -13.42
C SER A 77 24.14 18.01 -13.19
N ILE A 78 23.49 17.61 -12.11
CA ILE A 78 22.79 16.31 -12.02
C ILE A 78 21.32 16.60 -11.70
N GLY A 79 20.46 16.42 -12.70
CA GLY A 79 19.01 16.40 -12.51
C GLY A 79 18.61 15.13 -11.77
N MET A 80 18.05 15.26 -10.56
CA MET A 80 17.40 14.15 -9.87
C MET A 80 15.97 14.00 -10.38
N THR A 81 15.64 12.85 -10.97
CA THR A 81 14.24 12.42 -11.10
C THR A 81 13.91 11.56 -9.88
N LEU A 82 13.12 12.10 -8.95
CA LEU A 82 12.57 11.33 -7.85
C LEU A 82 11.43 10.45 -8.39
N CYS A 83 11.72 9.17 -8.59
CA CYS A 83 10.68 8.18 -8.82
C CYS A 83 10.22 7.66 -7.45
N ALA A 84 9.12 8.20 -6.92
CA ALA A 84 8.54 7.68 -5.70
C ALA A 84 8.05 6.24 -5.96
N LYS A 85 8.68 5.24 -5.32
CA LYS A 85 8.34 3.81 -5.50
C LYS A 85 6.89 3.49 -5.10
N TYR A 86 6.20 4.39 -4.38
CA TYR A 86 4.85 4.17 -3.82
C TYR A 86 3.87 5.35 -3.92
N VAL A 87 4.13 6.40 -4.69
CA VAL A 87 3.15 7.50 -4.86
C VAL A 87 2.52 7.41 -6.25
N LYS A 88 1.22 7.13 -6.30
CA LYS A 88 0.42 7.23 -7.52
C LYS A 88 0.17 8.72 -7.80
N LEU A 89 1.15 9.39 -8.39
CA LEU A 89 0.95 10.73 -8.94
C LEU A 89 -0.05 10.61 -10.11
N LEU A 90 -1.24 11.18 -9.97
CA LEU A 90 -2.15 11.37 -11.10
C LEU A 90 -1.46 12.36 -12.05
N THR A 91 -0.76 11.83 -13.05
CA THR A 91 -0.18 12.60 -14.15
C THR A 91 -1.28 13.02 -15.13
N TYR A 92 -2.31 13.72 -14.64
CA TYR A 92 -3.15 14.53 -15.51
C TYR A 92 -2.60 15.95 -15.47
N ARG A 93 -2.05 16.39 -16.60
CA ARG A 93 -1.33 17.66 -16.76
C ARG A 93 0.02 17.66 -16.03
N ALA A 94 0.96 16.84 -16.54
CA ALA A 94 2.39 16.64 -16.28
C ALA A 94 3.22 17.36 -15.17
N TRP A 95 2.63 17.83 -14.08
CA TRP A 95 3.23 17.97 -12.74
C TRP A 95 2.09 17.77 -11.70
N PRO A 96 2.39 17.36 -10.45
CA PRO A 96 1.34 17.03 -9.48
C PRO A 96 0.42 18.22 -9.21
N ASN A 97 -0.89 18.00 -9.22
CA ASN A 97 -1.81 18.90 -8.52
C ASN A 97 -1.51 18.79 -7.02
N MET A 98 -0.90 19.83 -6.44
CA MET A 98 -0.44 19.84 -5.05
C MET A 98 -1.64 20.17 -4.14
N HIS A 99 -2.28 19.14 -3.58
CA HIS A 99 -3.27 19.30 -2.52
C HIS A 99 -2.59 19.88 -1.27
N ASP A 100 -3.33 20.64 -0.44
CA ASP A 100 -2.84 21.43 0.72
C ASP A 100 -1.95 20.69 1.75
N ASN A 101 -1.86 19.36 1.68
CA ASN A 101 -1.05 18.50 2.56
C ASN A 101 0.26 18.00 1.92
N HIS A 102 0.65 18.50 0.74
CA HIS A 102 1.87 18.08 0.04
C HIS A 102 2.97 19.15 0.12
N PHE A 103 4.21 18.70 0.35
CA PHE A 103 5.40 19.56 0.39
C PHE A 103 6.36 19.19 -0.75
N ALA A 104 7.01 20.19 -1.34
CA ALA A 104 8.01 20.00 -2.38
C ALA A 104 9.35 20.62 -1.94
N LEU A 105 10.44 19.86 -2.08
CA LEU A 105 11.79 20.33 -1.82
C LEU A 105 12.42 20.81 -3.13
N TYR A 106 12.75 22.09 -3.22
CA TYR A 106 13.40 22.68 -4.38
C TYR A 106 14.89 22.87 -4.12
N LYS A 107 15.74 22.21 -4.92
CA LYS A 107 17.17 22.53 -5.02
C LYS A 107 17.34 23.55 -6.15
N LEU A 108 17.46 24.83 -5.79
CA LEU A 108 17.65 25.91 -6.76
C LEU A 108 19.15 26.19 -6.92
N PRO A 109 19.75 25.95 -8.11
CA PRO A 109 21.10 26.42 -8.36
C PRO A 109 21.08 27.95 -8.37
N THR A 110 21.94 28.58 -7.58
CA THR A 110 22.21 30.02 -7.70
C THR A 110 23.43 30.19 -8.60
N PRO A 111 23.25 30.38 -9.92
CA PRO A 111 24.40 30.55 -10.82
C PRO A 111 25.18 31.81 -10.42
N ARG A 112 26.51 31.72 -10.50
CA ARG A 112 27.36 32.91 -10.36
C ARG A 112 27.05 33.87 -11.52
N PRO A 113 27.06 35.20 -11.32
CA PRO A 113 26.88 36.14 -12.41
C PRO A 113 27.93 35.89 -13.50
N ILE A 114 27.49 35.58 -14.72
CA ILE A 114 28.35 35.44 -15.90
C ILE A 114 28.22 36.72 -16.73
N THR A 115 29.35 37.29 -17.15
CA THR A 115 29.37 38.47 -18.01
C THR A 115 28.59 38.22 -19.30
N GLY A 116 27.66 39.12 -19.65
CA GLY A 116 26.77 38.95 -20.80
C GLY A 116 25.53 38.06 -20.55
N GLN A 117 25.31 37.63 -19.30
CA GLN A 117 24.09 36.92 -18.86
C GLN A 117 23.39 37.66 -17.71
N GLU A 118 23.26 38.99 -17.83
CA GLU A 118 22.80 39.88 -16.76
C GLU A 118 21.39 39.58 -16.24
N TYR A 119 20.54 38.93 -17.04
CA TYR A 119 19.16 38.62 -16.66
C TYR A 119 19.00 37.24 -16.00
N ALA A 120 20.04 36.40 -16.01
CA ALA A 120 19.97 35.04 -15.47
C ALA A 120 19.81 35.04 -13.94
N GLY A 121 18.94 34.19 -13.39
CA GLY A 121 18.74 34.02 -11.95
C GLY A 121 17.26 34.00 -11.53
N LEU A 122 17.02 34.19 -10.23
CA LEU A 122 15.68 34.07 -9.63
C LEU A 122 14.92 35.41 -9.63
N TRP A 123 13.67 35.36 -10.09
CA TRP A 123 12.78 36.50 -10.23
C TRP A 123 11.40 36.18 -9.64
N GLY A 124 10.77 37.19 -9.05
CA GLY A 124 9.38 37.17 -8.62
C GLY A 124 8.53 37.80 -9.71
N GLY A 125 7.42 37.17 -10.07
CA GLY A 125 6.52 37.62 -11.13
C GLY A 125 5.10 37.87 -10.64
N THR A 126 4.44 38.89 -11.16
CA THR A 126 3.02 39.17 -10.92
C THR A 126 2.35 39.72 -12.18
N PHE A 127 1.09 39.38 -12.42
CA PHE A 127 0.33 39.92 -13.55
C PHE A 127 -0.31 41.28 -13.24
N GLY A 128 0.00 42.29 -14.05
CA GLY A 128 -0.58 43.62 -14.01
C GLY A 128 0.47 44.73 -14.10
N TRP A 129 0.02 45.91 -14.54
CA TRP A 129 0.82 47.14 -14.54
C TRP A 129 -0.05 48.29 -14.01
N PRO A 130 0.44 49.15 -13.10
CA PRO A 130 1.75 49.10 -12.43
C PRO A 130 1.92 47.92 -11.46
N PRO A 131 3.15 47.56 -11.07
CA PRO A 131 3.41 46.45 -10.16
C PRO A 131 2.65 46.64 -8.84
N GLY A 132 1.87 45.64 -8.41
CA GLY A 132 1.27 45.62 -7.07
C GLY A 132 -0.02 46.43 -6.86
N LYS A 133 -0.67 47.03 -7.87
CA LYS A 133 -2.04 47.55 -7.69
C LYS A 133 -3.06 46.41 -7.69
N PRO A 134 -3.79 46.17 -6.59
CA PRO A 134 -4.97 45.30 -6.60
C PRO A 134 -6.01 45.89 -7.55
N SER A 135 -6.64 45.08 -8.38
CA SER A 135 -7.94 45.45 -8.96
C SER A 135 -8.99 45.14 -7.91
N ASP A 136 -9.84 46.10 -7.56
CA ASP A 136 -10.86 45.99 -6.49
C ASP A 136 -11.75 44.73 -6.64
N ASP A 137 -11.88 44.20 -7.85
CA ASP A 137 -12.76 43.06 -8.16
C ASP A 137 -12.18 41.67 -7.86
N LYS A 138 -10.88 41.51 -7.51
CA LYS A 138 -10.26 40.18 -7.24
C LYS A 138 -9.10 40.21 -6.24
N PRO A 139 -9.33 39.91 -4.94
CA PRO A 139 -8.23 39.67 -4.00
C PRO A 139 -7.52 38.34 -4.33
N GLY A 140 -6.19 38.36 -4.50
CA GLY A 140 -5.35 37.15 -4.62
C GLY A 140 -4.76 36.84 -6.01
N LYS A 141 -4.13 37.80 -6.70
CA LYS A 141 -3.34 37.47 -7.91
C LYS A 141 -2.12 36.61 -7.57
N ALA A 142 -1.88 35.58 -8.38
CA ALA A 142 -0.77 34.63 -8.29
C ALA A 142 0.61 35.31 -8.17
N LEU A 143 1.39 34.92 -7.15
CA LEU A 143 2.83 35.20 -7.10
C LEU A 143 3.58 34.09 -7.86
N PHE A 144 4.40 34.47 -8.83
CA PHE A 144 5.24 33.54 -9.57
C PHE A 144 6.68 33.59 -9.07
N PHE A 145 7.32 32.44 -8.93
CA PHE A 145 8.79 32.36 -8.89
C PHE A 145 9.27 31.89 -10.25
N LEU A 146 10.23 32.60 -10.84
CA LEU A 146 10.72 32.38 -12.19
C LEU A 146 12.25 32.28 -12.18
N SER A 147 12.78 31.27 -12.86
CA SER A 147 14.21 31.15 -13.16
C SER A 147 14.45 31.60 -14.58
N LEU A 148 15.20 32.68 -14.75
CA LEU A 148 15.66 33.13 -16.05
C LEU A 148 17.01 32.47 -16.35
N SER A 149 17.13 31.84 -17.50
CA SER A 149 18.37 31.19 -17.98
C SER A 149 18.61 31.52 -19.45
N TYR A 150 19.88 31.49 -19.86
CA TYR A 150 20.25 31.64 -21.27
C TYR A 150 20.50 30.27 -21.88
N GLU A 151 20.06 30.10 -23.12
CA GLU A 151 20.33 28.94 -23.95
C GLU A 151 20.78 29.42 -25.34
N GLU A 152 21.78 28.76 -25.93
CA GLU A 152 22.17 28.98 -27.32
C GLU A 152 21.45 27.95 -28.19
N SER A 153 20.65 28.42 -29.14
CA SER A 153 19.97 27.58 -30.10
C SER A 153 20.10 28.20 -31.49
N GLU A 154 20.56 27.43 -32.47
CA GLU A 154 20.73 27.86 -33.86
C GLU A 154 21.58 29.15 -34.02
N GLY A 155 22.54 29.38 -33.13
CA GLY A 155 23.41 30.56 -33.16
C GLY A 155 22.78 31.84 -32.61
N GLN A 156 21.57 31.78 -32.05
CA GLN A 156 20.90 32.88 -31.35
C GLN A 156 20.91 32.64 -29.83
N LYS A 157 21.10 33.71 -29.07
CA LYS A 157 21.05 33.67 -27.61
C LYS A 157 19.63 33.92 -27.10
N LEU A 158 19.00 32.88 -26.55
CA LEU A 158 17.65 32.91 -26.03
C LEU A 158 17.66 33.08 -24.51
N LEU A 159 16.83 34.00 -24.01
CA LEU A 159 16.50 34.12 -22.60
C LEU A 159 15.16 33.42 -22.33
N ILE A 160 15.18 32.41 -21.47
CA ILE A 160 14.04 31.56 -21.14
C ILE A 160 13.63 31.86 -19.70
N ALA A 161 12.36 32.24 -19.50
CA ALA A 161 11.82 32.46 -18.16
C ALA A 161 10.99 31.25 -17.70
N THR A 162 11.62 30.34 -16.95
CA THR A 162 11.00 29.10 -16.49
C THR A 162 10.26 29.31 -15.18
N LYS A 163 8.97 28.95 -15.10
CA LYS A 163 8.19 29.02 -13.87
C LYS A 163 8.65 27.94 -12.89
N ILE A 164 9.10 28.35 -11.70
CA ILE A 164 9.44 27.45 -10.60
C ILE A 164 8.20 27.15 -9.74
N LEU A 165 7.42 28.18 -9.43
CA LEU A 165 6.27 28.09 -8.52
C LEU A 165 5.20 29.13 -8.88
N GLU A 166 3.93 28.79 -8.64
CA GLU A 166 2.76 29.67 -8.74
C GLU A 166 1.99 29.64 -7.42
N GLY A 167 1.79 30.80 -6.79
CA GLY A 167 1.11 30.95 -5.51
C GLY A 167 -0.40 31.12 -5.67
N THR A 168 -1.10 30.09 -6.15
CA THR A 168 -2.57 30.04 -6.25
C THR A 168 -3.11 28.68 -5.83
N HIS A 169 -4.40 28.61 -5.48
CA HIS A 169 -5.10 27.35 -5.20
C HIS A 169 -5.24 26.43 -6.44
N TYR A 170 -4.98 26.95 -7.64
CA TYR A 170 -5.06 26.21 -8.91
C TYR A 170 -3.96 26.65 -9.87
N VAL A 171 -3.10 25.69 -10.24
CA VAL A 171 -1.98 25.91 -11.16
C VAL A 171 -2.47 25.85 -12.62
N LEU A 172 -2.36 26.97 -13.36
CA LEU A 172 -2.83 27.07 -14.76
C LEU A 172 -1.96 26.26 -15.74
N HIS A 173 -0.64 26.33 -15.53
CA HIS A 173 0.39 25.60 -16.29
C HIS A 173 1.36 24.97 -15.29
N PRO A 174 1.96 23.81 -15.56
CA PRO A 174 2.87 23.21 -14.60
C PRO A 174 4.09 24.09 -14.26
N ASN A 175 4.63 23.85 -13.08
CA ASN A 175 5.98 24.29 -12.74
C ASN A 175 6.98 23.59 -13.69
N GLY A 176 7.99 24.30 -14.16
CA GLY A 176 8.94 23.88 -15.18
C GLY A 176 8.61 24.34 -16.60
N SER A 177 7.42 24.91 -16.86
CA SER A 177 7.12 25.52 -18.16
C SER A 177 7.77 26.89 -18.31
N ALA A 178 8.27 27.18 -19.52
CA ALA A 178 8.69 28.53 -19.90
C ALA A 178 7.47 29.46 -19.95
N MET A 179 7.45 30.56 -19.22
CA MET A 179 6.40 31.59 -19.33
C MET A 179 6.59 32.42 -20.60
N PHE A 180 7.84 32.70 -20.95
CA PHE A 180 8.22 33.35 -22.19
C PHE A 180 9.65 32.99 -22.60
N LEU A 181 9.92 33.16 -23.90
CA LEU A 181 11.23 33.07 -24.51
C LEU A 181 11.50 34.36 -25.27
N VAL A 182 12.69 34.91 -25.14
CA VAL A 182 13.06 36.21 -25.71
C VAL A 182 14.41 36.08 -26.40
N LYS A 183 14.51 36.61 -27.61
CA LYS A 183 15.76 36.67 -28.36
C LYS A 183 16.53 37.90 -27.91
N VAL A 184 17.66 37.70 -27.24
CA VAL A 184 18.39 38.83 -26.61
C VAL A 184 19.25 39.58 -27.63
N ASP A 185 19.54 38.95 -28.77
CA ASP A 185 20.28 39.55 -29.88
C ASP A 185 19.38 40.38 -30.83
N GLU A 186 18.05 40.26 -30.70
CA GLU A 186 17.07 40.98 -31.53
C GLU A 186 16.38 42.08 -30.69
N LEU A 187 16.83 43.33 -30.85
CA LEU A 187 16.17 44.48 -30.23
C LEU A 187 14.80 44.75 -30.85
N CYS A 188 13.82 45.03 -30.00
CA CYS A 188 12.47 45.39 -30.38
C CYS A 188 12.30 46.91 -30.36
N SER A 189 11.63 47.47 -31.36
CA SER A 189 11.27 48.89 -31.43
C SER A 189 9.85 49.20 -30.97
N ASP A 190 9.11 48.18 -30.49
CA ASP A 190 7.72 48.35 -30.06
C ASP A 190 7.65 49.27 -28.82
N PRO A 191 6.82 50.34 -28.83
CA PRO A 191 6.68 51.21 -27.69
C PRO A 191 6.03 50.50 -26.50
N PHE A 192 6.51 50.77 -25.29
CA PHE A 192 5.85 50.29 -24.07
C PHE A 192 4.54 51.06 -23.86
N LEU A 193 3.43 50.33 -23.70
CA LEU A 193 2.08 50.89 -23.80
C LEU A 193 1.65 51.76 -22.59
N TRP A 194 2.43 51.81 -21.51
CA TRP A 194 2.07 52.53 -20.28
C TRP A 194 3.11 53.58 -19.90
N ASN A 195 2.71 54.85 -19.85
CA ASN A 195 3.61 55.99 -19.58
C ASN A 195 3.87 56.26 -18.10
N ASN A 196 3.11 55.65 -17.18
CA ASN A 196 3.21 55.86 -15.73
C ASN A 196 3.37 54.53 -14.96
N ASP A 197 4.24 54.53 -13.95
CA ASP A 197 4.59 53.38 -13.09
C ASP A 197 3.69 53.21 -11.85
N GLY A 198 2.56 53.93 -11.79
CA GLY A 198 1.63 53.91 -10.67
C GLY A 198 1.89 54.94 -9.57
N ALA A 199 3.10 55.53 -9.53
CA ALA A 199 3.50 56.61 -8.64
C ALA A 199 3.67 57.96 -9.39
N SER A 200 3.13 58.04 -10.62
CA SER A 200 3.20 59.22 -11.51
C SER A 200 4.61 59.59 -11.99
N ARG A 201 5.55 58.62 -12.03
CA ARG A 201 6.86 58.79 -12.65
C ARG A 201 6.84 58.29 -14.10
N SER A 202 7.55 58.99 -14.98
CA SER A 202 7.69 58.59 -16.39
C SER A 202 8.44 57.27 -16.50
N VAL A 203 7.85 56.30 -17.20
CA VAL A 203 8.46 54.99 -17.44
C VAL A 203 9.53 55.11 -18.53
N ASP A 204 10.80 55.02 -18.16
CA ASP A 204 11.93 54.97 -19.12
C ASP A 204 12.32 53.52 -19.43
N VAL A 205 12.30 53.17 -20.72
CA VAL A 205 12.61 51.84 -21.24
C VAL A 205 14.02 51.84 -21.79
N LYS A 206 14.92 51.10 -21.13
CA LYS A 206 16.34 51.02 -21.53
C LYS A 206 16.55 50.14 -22.76
N ARG A 207 15.85 49.00 -22.81
CA ARG A 207 15.93 48.01 -23.90
C ARG A 207 14.61 47.26 -24.00
N ALA A 208 14.26 46.85 -25.21
CA ALA A 208 13.16 45.94 -25.47
C ALA A 208 13.65 44.81 -26.36
N TYR A 209 13.12 43.61 -26.15
CA TYR A 209 13.52 42.40 -26.87
C TYR A 209 12.28 41.66 -27.36
N SER A 210 12.34 41.17 -28.59
CA SER A 210 11.24 40.42 -29.20
C SER A 210 11.23 38.98 -28.69
N GLY A 211 10.05 38.41 -28.52
CA GLY A 211 9.91 37.04 -28.03
C GLY A 211 8.51 36.47 -28.19
N GLU A 212 8.31 35.34 -27.53
CA GLU A 212 7.04 34.63 -27.50
C GLU A 212 6.70 34.23 -26.07
N GLY A 213 5.47 34.49 -25.66
CA GLY A 213 4.94 34.06 -24.37
C GLY A 213 3.93 32.95 -24.56
N ILE A 214 3.87 32.00 -23.62
CA ILE A 214 2.83 30.97 -23.65
C ILE A 214 1.45 31.63 -23.49
N ALA A 215 0.49 31.22 -24.31
CA ALA A 215 -0.90 31.68 -24.27
C ALA A 215 -1.87 30.54 -23.90
N ASN A 216 -3.07 30.90 -23.42
CA ASN A 216 -4.10 29.95 -22.97
C ASN A 216 -4.37 28.84 -24.01
N GLY A 217 -4.10 27.59 -23.63
CA GLY A 217 -4.30 26.40 -24.45
C GLY A 217 -4.59 25.17 -23.58
N TYR A 218 -5.37 24.22 -24.10
CA TYR A 218 -5.83 23.04 -23.37
C TYR A 218 -4.73 21.96 -23.29
N GLY A 219 -3.90 22.04 -22.24
CA GLY A 219 -3.05 20.93 -21.82
C GLY A 219 -1.69 20.77 -22.53
N PHE A 220 -0.91 19.86 -21.95
CA PHE A 220 0.54 19.73 -22.06
C PHE A 220 1.17 19.43 -23.41
N ARG A 221 0.38 19.07 -24.43
CA ARG A 221 0.97 18.54 -25.65
C ARG A 221 1.35 19.63 -26.65
N TYR A 222 0.71 20.80 -26.59
CA TYR A 222 0.97 21.93 -27.48
C TYR A 222 0.55 23.26 -26.81
N PRO A 223 1.35 23.83 -25.89
CA PRO A 223 1.07 25.19 -25.43
C PRO A 223 1.20 26.14 -26.62
N GLY A 224 0.12 26.80 -27.01
CA GLY A 224 0.21 27.84 -28.04
C GLY A 224 1.12 28.96 -27.56
N SER A 225 2.04 29.43 -28.40
CA SER A 225 2.82 30.64 -28.13
C SER A 225 2.17 31.82 -28.84
N LYS A 226 2.30 33.00 -28.24
CA LYS A 226 1.83 34.26 -28.82
C LYS A 226 2.97 35.27 -28.80
N PRO A 227 3.10 36.12 -29.84
CA PRO A 227 4.11 37.16 -29.88
C PRO A 227 4.03 38.07 -28.65
N GLY A 228 5.19 38.39 -28.10
CA GLY A 228 5.35 39.30 -26.96
C GLY A 228 6.69 40.00 -26.98
N SER A 229 6.86 40.96 -26.07
CA SER A 229 8.10 41.72 -25.95
C SER A 229 8.48 41.87 -24.48
N LEU A 230 9.77 41.68 -24.16
CA LEU A 230 10.33 41.90 -22.83
C LEU A 230 10.94 43.29 -22.76
N TYR A 231 10.46 44.10 -21.82
CA TYR A 231 10.92 45.46 -21.57
C TYR A 231 11.80 45.53 -20.33
N VAL A 232 12.94 46.18 -20.47
CA VAL A 232 13.89 46.50 -19.41
C VAL A 232 13.65 47.93 -18.95
N ILE A 233 13.06 48.08 -17.76
CA ILE A 233 12.62 49.38 -17.23
C ILE A 233 13.65 49.90 -16.22
N GLN A 234 13.72 51.23 -16.07
CA GLN A 234 14.48 51.88 -14.99
C GLN A 234 14.04 51.33 -13.61
N ASP A 235 14.96 51.28 -12.64
CA ASP A 235 14.76 50.71 -11.28
C ASP A 235 14.76 49.17 -11.16
N GLY A 236 15.21 48.45 -12.18
CA GLY A 236 15.49 47.00 -12.07
C GLY A 236 14.26 46.11 -12.27
N LEU A 237 13.10 46.69 -12.57
CA LEU A 237 11.89 46.00 -12.98
C LEU A 237 11.98 45.55 -14.44
N ARG A 238 11.31 44.44 -14.75
CA ARG A 238 11.11 43.97 -16.12
C ARG A 238 9.63 43.73 -16.37
N ALA A 239 9.19 43.87 -17.60
CA ALA A 239 7.80 43.60 -17.97
C ALA A 239 7.76 42.82 -19.28
N PHE A 240 7.20 41.62 -19.26
CA PHE A 240 6.86 40.91 -20.48
C PHE A 240 5.42 41.24 -20.87
N VAL A 241 5.22 41.72 -22.10
CA VAL A 241 3.92 42.14 -22.61
C VAL A 241 3.53 41.25 -23.79
N TRP A 242 2.39 40.56 -23.68
CA TRP A 242 1.80 39.84 -24.80
C TRP A 242 1.16 40.84 -25.76
N LYS A 243 1.55 40.82 -27.05
CA LYS A 243 1.13 41.84 -28.03
C LYS A 243 -0.39 41.85 -28.24
N GLU A 244 -1.00 40.68 -28.34
CA GLU A 244 -2.44 40.54 -28.61
C GLU A 244 -3.31 40.84 -27.38
N SER A 245 -3.02 40.21 -26.24
CA SER A 245 -3.86 40.32 -25.03
C SER A 245 -3.57 41.58 -24.22
N LYS A 246 -2.43 42.25 -24.46
CA LYS A 246 -1.88 43.33 -23.64
C LYS A 246 -1.70 42.94 -22.16
N ALA A 247 -1.66 41.64 -21.86
CA ALA A 247 -1.35 41.17 -20.52
C ALA A 247 0.11 41.50 -20.19
N VAL A 248 0.36 41.91 -18.94
CA VAL A 248 1.71 42.28 -18.47
C VAL A 248 2.12 41.35 -17.34
N LEU A 249 3.22 40.63 -17.51
CA LEU A 249 3.91 39.92 -16.42
C LEU A 249 5.09 40.79 -15.97
N THR A 250 4.94 41.45 -14.83
CA THR A 250 6.01 42.21 -14.21
C THR A 250 6.92 41.30 -13.43
N LEU A 251 8.23 41.48 -13.56
CA LEU A 251 9.27 40.74 -12.87
C LEU A 251 10.12 41.66 -12.00
N GLN A 252 10.43 41.19 -10.80
CA GLN A 252 11.38 41.81 -9.88
C GLN A 252 12.44 40.80 -9.47
N ARG A 253 13.70 41.23 -9.42
CA ARG A 253 14.81 40.37 -9.01
C ARG A 253 14.64 39.99 -7.54
N LEU A 254 14.74 38.70 -7.24
CA LEU A 254 14.65 38.22 -5.85
C LEU A 254 16.04 37.93 -5.29
N ASN A 255 16.31 38.51 -4.12
CA ASN A 255 17.41 38.05 -3.28
C ASN A 255 16.86 36.97 -2.32
N LEU A 256 17.09 35.71 -2.68
CA LEU A 256 16.61 34.58 -1.88
C LEU A 256 17.16 34.61 -0.46
N GLN A 257 18.42 35.02 -0.27
CA GLN A 257 18.99 35.14 1.08
C GLN A 257 18.20 36.17 1.88
N ASP A 258 18.01 37.39 1.38
CA ASP A 258 17.28 38.43 2.11
C ASP A 258 15.81 38.08 2.34
N LEU A 259 15.18 37.37 1.40
CA LEU A 259 13.81 36.87 1.56
C LEU A 259 13.74 35.80 2.67
N LEU A 260 14.70 34.87 2.71
CA LEU A 260 14.83 33.89 3.80
C LEU A 260 15.25 34.55 5.13
N LYS A 261 15.93 35.70 5.11
CA LYS A 261 16.21 36.47 6.34
C LYS A 261 14.95 37.08 6.93
N LYS A 262 13.99 37.47 6.08
CA LYS A 262 12.71 38.07 6.48
C LYS A 262 11.64 37.03 6.85
N GLY A 263 11.79 35.79 6.38
CA GLY A 263 10.92 34.68 6.75
C GLY A 263 11.23 34.11 8.15
N GLU A 264 10.25 33.46 8.78
CA GLU A 264 10.49 32.69 10.00
C GLU A 264 11.52 31.59 9.71
N ARG A 265 12.63 31.62 10.44
CA ARG A 265 13.66 30.59 10.35
C ARG A 265 13.35 29.51 11.35
N VAL A 266 13.00 28.32 10.85
CA VAL A 266 13.01 27.11 11.68
C VAL A 266 14.46 26.78 11.99
N LEU A 267 14.78 26.49 13.24
CA LEU A 267 16.13 26.05 13.63
C LEU A 267 16.53 24.83 12.78
N ALA A 268 17.80 24.79 12.35
CA ALA A 268 18.34 23.62 11.68
C ALA A 268 18.15 22.41 12.61
N LEU A 269 17.31 21.47 12.17
CA LEU A 269 17.10 20.23 12.92
C LEU A 269 18.45 19.50 13.05
N PRO A 270 18.80 18.95 14.21
CA PRO A 270 20.00 18.14 14.35
C PRO A 270 19.98 16.99 13.32
N PRO A 271 21.14 16.51 12.85
CA PRO A 271 21.19 15.41 11.89
C PRO A 271 20.52 14.19 12.49
N ILE A 272 19.31 13.88 12.03
CA ILE A 272 18.57 12.69 12.40
C ILE A 272 18.42 11.81 11.17
N VAL A 273 18.61 10.51 11.37
CA VAL A 273 18.45 9.50 10.32
C VAL A 273 16.95 9.43 10.04
N ASN A 274 16.56 9.90 8.85
CA ASN A 274 15.18 9.97 8.31
C ASN A 274 14.47 11.32 8.54
N PHE A 275 14.26 12.05 7.45
CA PHE A 275 13.37 13.20 7.39
C PHE A 275 11.93 12.72 7.14
N ALA A 276 11.03 13.04 8.07
CA ALA A 276 9.66 13.42 7.81
C ALA A 276 9.26 14.41 8.91
N TYR A 277 8.82 15.62 8.56
CA TYR A 277 8.14 16.47 9.54
C TYR A 277 6.82 17.00 8.98
N LEU A 278 5.84 16.95 9.87
CA LEU A 278 4.48 17.47 9.80
C LEU A 278 4.42 18.67 10.76
N THR A 279 3.85 19.80 10.35
CA THR A 279 2.93 20.55 11.23
C THR A 279 1.91 21.33 10.42
N LYS A 280 0.65 21.17 10.83
CA LYS A 280 -0.59 21.76 10.32
C LYS A 280 -0.81 23.18 10.88
N SER A 281 -1.56 23.98 10.12
CA SER A 281 -2.39 25.13 10.53
C SER A 281 -1.73 26.39 11.13
N TYR A 282 -2.03 27.54 10.54
CA TYR A 282 -1.89 28.86 11.15
C TYR A 282 -2.94 29.04 12.25
N SER A 283 -2.53 28.95 13.51
CA SER A 283 -3.20 29.62 14.63
C SER A 283 -2.15 29.96 15.69
N ASN A 284 -2.01 31.26 15.97
CA ASN A 284 -1.00 31.83 16.86
C ASN A 284 -1.29 31.45 18.33
N VAL A 285 -0.43 30.63 18.95
CA VAL A 285 -0.58 30.14 20.33
C VAL A 285 -0.07 31.16 21.37
N PHE A 286 0.35 32.35 20.94
CA PHE A 286 0.71 33.46 21.83
C PHE A 286 -0.37 34.55 21.92
N THR A 287 -1.54 34.33 21.31
CA THR A 287 -2.74 35.14 21.58
C THR A 287 -3.65 34.41 22.56
N GLY A 288 -3.28 34.43 23.84
CA GLY A 288 -4.21 34.37 24.96
C GLY A 288 -4.20 35.74 25.62
N PHE A 289 -5.33 36.45 25.56
CA PHE A 289 -5.50 37.83 26.05
C PHE A 289 -4.88 38.08 27.43
N SER A 290 -4.20 39.22 27.57
CA SER A 290 -4.18 39.95 28.83
C SER A 290 -4.67 41.37 28.56
N ASN A 291 -5.89 41.67 29.01
CA ASN A 291 -6.33 43.05 29.17
C ASN A 291 -5.46 43.74 30.22
N THR A 292 -5.18 45.02 29.95
CA THR A 292 -4.76 46.10 30.88
C THR A 292 -3.41 45.99 31.61
N THR A 293 -2.46 46.80 31.12
CA THR A 293 -1.58 47.74 31.84
C THR A 293 -0.77 47.34 33.10
N SER A 294 0.53 47.65 33.01
CA SER A 294 1.48 48.10 34.08
C SER A 294 1.99 47.04 35.06
N LEU A 295 3.19 47.05 35.64
CA LEU A 295 4.46 47.80 35.56
C LEU A 295 5.44 47.09 36.54
N PHE A 296 6.75 47.04 36.24
CA PHE A 296 7.91 46.83 37.16
C PHE A 296 7.97 45.50 37.98
N SER A 297 9.08 44.91 38.46
CA SER A 297 10.54 45.05 38.34
C SER A 297 11.18 43.97 39.25
N SER A 298 12.28 43.32 38.80
CA SER A 298 13.47 42.91 39.59
C SER A 298 13.45 41.77 40.65
N PHE A 299 14.64 41.09 40.73
CA PHE A 299 15.24 40.25 41.82
C PHE A 299 14.74 38.79 41.97
N HIS A 300 15.49 37.80 42.48
CA HIS A 300 16.92 37.39 42.58
C HIS A 300 16.88 35.87 43.00
N TYR A 301 17.94 35.11 42.71
CA TYR A 301 18.38 33.77 43.19
C TYR A 301 17.51 32.93 44.18
N LEU A 302 17.34 31.61 43.90
CA LEU A 302 18.05 30.46 44.52
C LEU A 302 17.51 29.10 44.02
N PRO A 303 18.33 28.02 43.98
CA PRO A 303 17.92 26.71 43.49
C PRO A 303 17.40 25.80 44.61
N PHE A 304 16.35 25.03 44.35
CA PHE A 304 16.01 23.84 45.12
C PHE A 304 15.77 22.68 44.14
N GLY A 305 16.66 21.70 44.19
CA GLY A 305 16.50 20.44 43.50
C GLY A 305 15.43 19.59 44.19
N LEU A 306 14.49 19.07 43.41
CA LEU A 306 13.63 17.96 43.78
C LEU A 306 13.83 16.86 42.75
N PHE A 307 14.65 15.86 43.08
CA PHE A 307 14.72 14.62 42.31
C PHE A 307 13.44 13.82 42.58
N LEU A 308 12.50 13.86 41.64
CA LEU A 308 11.45 12.85 41.53
C LEU A 308 12.01 11.67 40.74
N THR A 309 12.35 10.59 41.44
CA THR A 309 12.58 9.28 40.83
C THR A 309 11.23 8.75 40.30
N CYS A 310 11.00 8.94 39.00
CA CYS A 310 9.86 8.34 38.31
C CYS A 310 10.11 6.82 38.24
N SER A 311 9.42 6.04 39.08
CA SER A 311 9.44 4.58 39.01
C SER A 311 8.69 4.17 37.74
N SER A 312 9.39 3.64 36.74
CA SER A 312 8.74 3.00 35.60
C SER A 312 8.01 1.75 36.07
N LEU A 313 6.68 1.68 35.89
CA LEU A 313 5.95 0.43 36.06
C LEU A 313 6.35 -0.52 34.92
N SER A 314 6.94 -1.67 35.28
CA SER A 314 7.19 -2.79 34.38
C SER A 314 5.90 -3.57 34.19
N ALA A 315 5.40 -3.68 32.96
CA ALA A 315 4.23 -4.49 32.63
C ALA A 315 4.65 -5.77 31.89
N GLN A 316 4.09 -6.91 32.28
CA GLN A 316 4.25 -8.21 31.60
C GLN A 316 2.99 -8.54 30.80
N SER A 317 3.17 -8.88 29.52
CA SER A 317 2.08 -9.24 28.60
C SER A 317 2.22 -10.68 28.14
N HIS A 318 1.19 -11.49 28.35
CA HIS A 318 1.15 -12.87 27.86
C HIS A 318 0.12 -13.00 26.73
N ILE A 319 0.59 -13.48 25.58
CA ILE A 319 -0.22 -13.81 24.42
C ILE A 319 -0.31 -15.33 24.37
N PHE A 320 -1.53 -15.88 24.32
CA PHE A 320 -1.70 -17.33 24.27
C PHE A 320 -2.82 -17.76 23.34
N GLY A 321 -2.75 -19.02 22.94
CA GLY A 321 -3.80 -19.73 22.24
C GLY A 321 -3.33 -21.13 21.85
N LYS A 322 -4.23 -22.02 21.46
CA LYS A 322 -3.87 -23.33 20.89
C LYS A 322 -2.96 -23.21 19.67
N ARG A 323 -2.98 -22.04 19.00
CA ARG A 323 -2.04 -21.62 17.95
C ARG A 323 -1.59 -20.17 18.18
N GLY A 324 -1.09 -19.87 19.39
CA GLY A 324 -0.75 -18.51 19.80
C GLY A 324 0.38 -17.87 19.01
N SER A 325 1.17 -18.65 18.27
CA SER A 325 2.28 -18.17 17.42
C SER A 325 1.90 -17.86 15.97
N GLY A 326 0.63 -17.97 15.60
CA GLY A 326 0.15 -17.58 14.28
C GLY A 326 0.17 -16.06 14.05
N ILE A 327 -0.10 -15.63 12.81
CA ILE A 327 -0.06 -14.22 12.36
C ILE A 327 -0.72 -13.19 13.29
N ALA A 328 -1.82 -13.52 13.95
CA ALA A 328 -2.46 -12.61 14.91
C ALA A 328 -1.57 -12.38 16.14
N GLY A 329 -1.06 -13.45 16.77
CA GLY A 329 -0.21 -13.36 17.95
C GLY A 329 1.19 -12.85 17.65
N SER A 330 1.79 -13.26 16.53
CA SER A 330 3.10 -12.79 16.08
C SER A 330 3.07 -11.30 15.73
N SER A 331 2.05 -10.83 15.00
CA SER A 331 1.88 -9.41 14.67
C SER A 331 1.60 -8.58 15.91
N LEU A 332 0.80 -9.09 16.85
CA LEU A 332 0.51 -8.39 18.11
C LEU A 332 1.79 -8.17 18.93
N ALA A 333 2.61 -9.21 19.07
CA ALA A 333 3.90 -9.09 19.76
C ALA A 333 4.81 -8.04 19.10
N HIS A 334 4.83 -8.02 17.76
CA HIS A 334 5.57 -7.02 16.99
C HIS A 334 5.08 -5.60 17.25
N PHE A 335 3.78 -5.34 17.13
CA PHE A 335 3.23 -4.02 17.36
C PHE A 335 3.37 -3.56 18.81
N LEU A 336 3.20 -4.45 19.79
CA LEU A 336 3.47 -4.14 21.19
C LEU A 336 4.91 -3.69 21.38
N ARG A 337 5.89 -4.43 20.85
CA ARG A 337 7.31 -4.09 20.95
C ARG A 337 7.66 -2.78 20.27
N VAL A 338 7.16 -2.57 19.05
CA VAL A 338 7.44 -1.37 18.25
C VAL A 338 6.82 -0.13 18.89
N TYR A 339 5.55 -0.18 19.29
CA TYR A 339 4.83 0.99 19.81
C TYR A 339 5.16 1.29 21.28
N SER A 340 5.52 0.30 22.10
CA SER A 340 6.01 0.57 23.46
C SER A 340 7.33 1.31 23.46
N SER A 341 8.21 1.01 22.50
CA SER A 341 9.51 1.70 22.36
C SER A 341 9.36 3.20 22.05
N SER A 342 8.24 3.59 21.45
CA SER A 342 7.89 4.99 21.17
C SER A 342 7.10 5.67 22.29
N THR A 343 6.73 4.94 23.36
CA THR A 343 5.90 5.44 24.47
C THR A 343 6.72 5.44 25.77
N PRO A 344 7.30 6.57 26.21
CA PRO A 344 8.28 6.61 27.32
C PRO A 344 7.76 6.10 28.68
N GLN A 345 6.44 6.00 28.85
CA GLN A 345 5.79 5.65 30.13
C GLN A 345 5.39 4.17 30.23
N VAL A 346 5.46 3.39 29.15
CA VAL A 346 5.04 1.98 29.11
C VAL A 346 6.14 1.14 28.45
N ASN A 347 6.82 0.32 29.24
CA ASN A 347 7.82 -0.62 28.73
C ASN A 347 7.42 -2.06 29.03
N PHE A 348 7.07 -2.82 27.98
CA PHE A 348 6.85 -4.27 28.10
C PHE A 348 8.19 -4.97 28.22
N GLN A 349 8.59 -5.31 29.46
CA GLN A 349 9.84 -6.03 29.69
C GLN A 349 9.79 -7.47 29.16
N THR A 350 8.60 -8.11 29.17
CA THR A 350 8.46 -9.50 28.75
C THR A 350 7.16 -9.72 27.99
N ILE A 351 7.29 -10.28 26.79
CA ILE A 351 6.19 -10.79 25.97
C ILE A 351 6.33 -12.31 25.90
N GLN A 352 5.34 -13.06 26.35
CA GLN A 352 5.34 -14.54 26.27
C GLN A 352 4.33 -15.00 25.23
N ILE A 353 4.72 -15.98 24.40
CA ILE A 353 3.83 -16.62 23.42
C ILE A 353 3.76 -18.12 23.73
N PHE A 354 2.55 -18.66 23.83
CA PHE A 354 2.30 -20.10 24.02
C PHE A 354 1.77 -20.72 22.74
N GLU A 355 2.43 -21.77 22.25
CA GLU A 355 2.08 -22.51 21.05
C GLU A 355 1.98 -24.00 21.35
N LYS A 356 0.84 -24.61 20.99
CA LYS A 356 0.61 -26.04 21.24
C LYS A 356 1.57 -26.92 20.45
N ASN A 357 1.93 -26.51 19.24
CA ASN A 357 2.78 -27.31 18.36
C ASN A 357 4.27 -27.05 18.63
N ASP A 358 5.13 -27.92 18.11
CA ASP A 358 6.59 -27.75 18.16
C ASP A 358 7.11 -26.78 17.08
N ILE A 359 6.21 -26.19 16.29
CA ILE A 359 6.50 -25.26 15.20
C ILE A 359 5.58 -24.05 15.26
N VAL A 360 6.07 -22.91 14.74
CA VAL A 360 5.30 -21.65 14.63
C VAL A 360 4.56 -21.54 13.30
N GLY A 361 3.67 -20.56 13.17
CA GLY A 361 3.00 -20.23 11.89
C GLY A 361 1.50 -20.50 11.85
N GLY A 362 0.95 -21.19 12.86
CA GLY A 362 -0.48 -21.44 12.98
C GLY A 362 -1.10 -22.15 11.76
N ARG A 363 -1.92 -21.42 10.98
CA ARG A 363 -2.57 -21.93 9.75
C ARG A 363 -1.70 -21.81 8.49
N MET A 364 -0.54 -21.16 8.58
CA MET A 364 0.48 -21.11 7.52
C MET A 364 1.42 -22.31 7.69
N ALA A 365 0.90 -23.53 7.66
CA ALA A 365 1.75 -24.71 7.76
C ALA A 365 2.18 -25.18 6.36
N THR A 366 3.25 -25.96 6.30
CA THR A 366 3.71 -26.61 5.07
C THR A 366 3.65 -28.13 5.16
N VAL A 367 3.60 -28.79 4.01
CA VAL A 367 3.61 -30.26 3.85
C VAL A 367 4.71 -30.63 2.89
N SER A 368 5.48 -31.66 3.25
CA SER A 368 6.44 -32.29 2.36
C SER A 368 5.84 -33.56 1.75
N ILE A 369 5.80 -33.65 0.42
CA ILE A 369 5.32 -34.81 -0.33
C ILE A 369 6.21 -35.00 -1.56
N GLY A 370 6.66 -36.23 -1.82
CA GLY A 370 7.56 -36.51 -2.94
C GLY A 370 8.89 -35.74 -2.95
N GLY A 371 9.37 -35.28 -1.79
CA GLY A 371 10.60 -34.49 -1.65
C GLY A 371 10.44 -32.98 -1.87
N ASP A 372 9.23 -32.52 -2.19
CA ASP A 372 8.89 -31.10 -2.33
C ASP A 372 8.04 -30.61 -1.17
N THR A 373 8.19 -29.33 -0.82
CA THR A 373 7.41 -28.68 0.24
C THR A 373 6.38 -27.72 -0.35
N PHE A 374 5.14 -27.83 0.11
CA PHE A 374 3.99 -27.04 -0.34
C PHE A 374 3.27 -26.41 0.85
N GLU A 375 2.60 -25.28 0.61
CA GLU A 375 1.72 -24.65 1.61
C GLU A 375 0.46 -25.48 1.86
N ALA A 376 0.17 -25.78 3.12
CA ALA A 376 -1.02 -26.50 3.57
C ALA A 376 -2.27 -25.61 3.60
N GLY A 377 -2.10 -24.36 4.01
CA GLY A 377 -3.14 -23.33 4.10
C GLY A 377 -2.55 -21.94 3.80
N ALA A 378 -3.38 -20.89 3.87
CA ALA A 378 -2.94 -19.49 3.78
C ALA A 378 -1.88 -19.21 2.69
N SER A 379 -2.12 -19.74 1.48
CA SER A 379 -1.08 -19.87 0.45
C SER A 379 -0.88 -18.62 -0.42
N ILE A 380 -1.63 -17.54 -0.17
CA ILE A 380 -1.63 -16.33 -1.01
C ILE A 380 -1.60 -15.05 -0.21
N LEU A 381 -0.89 -14.07 -0.76
CA LEU A 381 -0.91 -12.68 -0.38
C LEU A 381 -1.39 -11.80 -1.54
N HIS A 382 -2.23 -10.83 -1.22
CA HIS A 382 -2.71 -9.83 -2.17
C HIS A 382 -1.83 -8.57 -2.09
N PRO A 383 -1.59 -7.81 -3.19
CA PRO A 383 -0.75 -6.60 -3.18
C PRO A 383 -1.16 -5.51 -2.18
N ARG A 384 -2.42 -5.52 -1.74
CA ARG A 384 -2.96 -4.58 -0.75
C ARG A 384 -2.85 -5.10 0.69
N ASN A 385 -2.20 -6.23 0.92
CA ASN A 385 -1.88 -6.73 2.24
C ASN A 385 -0.66 -5.99 2.78
N LEU A 386 -0.87 -4.73 3.21
CA LEU A 386 0.23 -3.79 3.45
C LEU A 386 1.05 -4.14 4.69
N HIS A 387 0.46 -4.69 5.75
CA HIS A 387 1.23 -5.17 6.90
C HIS A 387 2.12 -6.34 6.49
N VAL A 388 1.55 -7.38 5.88
CA VAL A 388 2.37 -8.54 5.49
C VAL A 388 3.46 -8.14 4.48
N LEU A 389 3.15 -7.25 3.53
CA LEU A 389 4.15 -6.70 2.61
C LEU A 389 5.26 -5.92 3.32
N ASN A 390 4.94 -5.22 4.41
CA ASN A 390 5.95 -4.52 5.21
C ASN A 390 6.78 -5.49 6.05
N PHE A 391 6.17 -6.54 6.59
CA PHE A 391 6.87 -7.59 7.33
C PHE A 391 7.85 -8.35 6.43
N THR A 392 7.46 -8.68 5.19
CA THR A 392 8.38 -9.34 4.26
C THR A 392 9.57 -8.45 3.92
N LYS A 393 9.36 -7.15 3.73
CA LYS A 393 10.46 -6.18 3.56
C LYS A 393 11.35 -6.09 4.80
N LEU A 394 10.75 -6.07 6.00
CA LEU A 394 11.49 -6.00 7.27
C LEU A 394 12.46 -7.17 7.44
N PHE A 395 12.09 -8.35 6.97
CA PHE A 395 12.89 -9.58 7.09
C PHE A 395 13.62 -9.96 5.81
N ASN A 396 13.64 -9.09 4.79
CA ASN A 396 14.20 -9.37 3.46
C ASN A 396 13.70 -10.68 2.83
N LEU A 397 12.43 -11.04 3.08
CA LEU A 397 11.81 -12.21 2.48
C LEU A 397 11.49 -11.91 1.02
N ARG A 398 11.91 -12.80 0.13
CA ARG A 398 11.66 -12.66 -1.31
C ARG A 398 10.25 -13.13 -1.63
N ALA A 399 9.58 -12.38 -2.50
CA ALA A 399 8.41 -12.89 -3.18
C ALA A 399 8.88 -14.02 -4.10
N LYS A 400 8.14 -15.13 -4.08
CA LYS A 400 8.37 -16.23 -4.99
C LYS A 400 8.26 -15.72 -6.43
N THR A 401 9.36 -15.79 -7.17
CA THR A 401 9.34 -15.55 -8.61
C THR A 401 8.52 -16.67 -9.22
N SER A 402 7.31 -16.35 -9.70
CA SER A 402 6.80 -17.07 -10.85
C SER A 402 7.80 -16.79 -11.95
N ASP A 403 8.50 -17.80 -12.46
CA ASP A 403 9.31 -17.62 -13.66
C ASP A 403 8.45 -16.85 -14.68
N GLU A 404 9.03 -15.92 -15.43
CA GLU A 404 8.29 -15.20 -16.48
C GLU A 404 7.68 -16.15 -17.54
N ASP A 405 8.03 -17.44 -17.46
CA ASP A 405 7.54 -18.58 -18.23
C ASP A 405 6.60 -19.55 -17.48
N ASP A 406 6.16 -19.22 -16.27
CA ASP A 406 5.36 -20.12 -15.45
C ASP A 406 3.87 -20.09 -15.89
N ASP A 407 3.57 -20.84 -16.97
CA ASP A 407 2.28 -20.94 -17.66
C ASP A 407 1.08 -21.03 -16.71
N MET A 408 0.04 -20.25 -17.02
CA MET A 408 -1.23 -20.28 -16.32
C MET A 408 -1.86 -21.67 -16.48
N GLY A 409 -2.05 -22.37 -15.37
CA GLY A 409 -2.81 -23.62 -15.37
C GLY A 409 -4.23 -23.42 -15.88
N SER A 410 -4.71 -24.36 -16.67
CA SER A 410 -6.08 -24.36 -17.16
C SER A 410 -7.11 -24.48 -16.02
N LEU A 411 -8.23 -23.77 -16.12
CA LEU A 411 -9.35 -23.76 -15.19
C LEU A 411 -10.53 -24.54 -15.78
N GLY A 412 -11.13 -25.42 -14.99
CA GLY A 412 -12.42 -26.05 -15.23
C GLY A 412 -13.43 -25.72 -14.15
N ILE A 413 -14.66 -25.40 -14.56
CA ILE A 413 -15.84 -25.34 -13.67
C ILE A 413 -16.62 -26.64 -13.89
N TRP A 414 -16.72 -27.46 -12.86
CA TRP A 414 -17.32 -28.80 -12.88
C TRP A 414 -18.59 -28.85 -12.04
N ASP A 415 -19.63 -29.51 -12.57
CA ASP A 415 -20.96 -29.62 -11.92
C ASP A 415 -21.21 -30.97 -11.23
N GLY A 416 -20.18 -31.80 -11.04
CA GLY A 416 -20.33 -33.17 -10.54
C GLY A 416 -20.46 -34.21 -11.64
N SER A 417 -20.76 -33.80 -12.88
CA SER A 417 -20.93 -34.71 -14.01
C SER A 417 -20.12 -34.29 -15.25
N LYS A 418 -20.13 -33.00 -15.59
CA LYS A 418 -19.50 -32.41 -16.77
C LYS A 418 -18.90 -31.05 -16.46
N PHE A 419 -18.03 -30.57 -17.36
CA PHE A 419 -17.47 -29.23 -17.26
C PHE A 419 -18.41 -28.20 -17.92
N LEU A 420 -18.93 -27.26 -17.13
CA LEU A 420 -19.72 -26.12 -17.59
C LEU A 420 -18.87 -25.11 -18.36
N PHE A 421 -17.59 -24.99 -17.95
CA PHE A 421 -16.61 -24.12 -18.57
C PHE A 421 -15.20 -24.70 -18.43
N LYS A 422 -14.38 -24.56 -19.48
CA LYS A 422 -12.95 -24.88 -19.45
C LYS A 422 -12.15 -23.80 -20.16
N THR A 423 -11.07 -23.31 -19.57
CA THR A 423 -10.06 -22.56 -20.32
C THR A 423 -9.21 -23.53 -21.15
N ILE A 424 -8.62 -23.00 -22.22
CA ILE A 424 -7.70 -23.76 -23.06
C ILE A 424 -6.31 -23.71 -22.41
N ASP A 425 -5.71 -24.89 -22.28
CA ASP A 425 -4.35 -25.07 -21.79
C ASP A 425 -3.32 -24.93 -22.94
N VAL A 426 -2.14 -24.40 -22.64
CA VAL A 426 -1.00 -24.38 -23.57
C VAL A 426 0.18 -25.05 -22.90
N LYS A 427 0.38 -26.33 -23.24
CA LYS A 427 1.45 -27.15 -22.65
C LYS A 427 2.83 -26.90 -23.28
N SER A 428 2.85 -26.29 -24.47
CA SER A 428 4.07 -25.83 -25.13
C SER A 428 3.71 -24.89 -26.29
N GLY A 429 4.41 -23.77 -26.42
CA GLY A 429 4.19 -22.81 -27.48
C GLY A 429 5.09 -21.57 -27.35
N SER A 430 5.40 -20.96 -28.49
CA SER A 430 6.08 -19.68 -28.56
C SER A 430 5.37 -18.61 -27.71
N SER A 431 6.11 -17.60 -27.21
CA SER A 431 5.57 -16.53 -26.36
C SER A 431 4.35 -15.81 -26.98
N TRP A 432 4.30 -15.72 -28.31
CA TRP A 432 3.16 -15.12 -29.02
C TRP A 432 1.91 -15.99 -29.00
N TYR A 433 2.04 -17.32 -29.11
CA TYR A 433 0.91 -18.26 -29.05
C TYR A 433 0.30 -18.30 -27.65
N ARG A 434 1.15 -18.32 -26.61
CA ARG A 434 0.70 -18.20 -25.20
C ARG A 434 -0.09 -16.90 -24.96
N LYS A 435 0.39 -15.77 -25.50
CA LYS A 435 -0.35 -14.49 -25.44
C LYS A 435 -1.70 -14.57 -26.18
N PHE A 436 -1.75 -15.20 -27.34
CA PHE A 436 -2.99 -15.37 -28.11
C PHE A 436 -4.02 -16.24 -27.37
N VAL A 437 -3.63 -17.42 -26.88
CA VAL A 437 -4.54 -18.33 -26.15
C VAL A 437 -5.04 -17.67 -24.87
N SER A 438 -4.18 -16.92 -24.19
CA SER A 438 -4.60 -16.12 -23.04
C SER A 438 -5.67 -15.08 -23.41
N VAL A 439 -5.49 -14.32 -24.51
CA VAL A 439 -6.52 -13.37 -24.98
C VAL A 439 -7.80 -14.10 -25.37
N PHE A 440 -7.69 -15.28 -25.97
CA PHE A 440 -8.83 -16.11 -26.33
C PHE A 440 -9.62 -16.60 -25.10
N ASN A 441 -8.92 -17.08 -24.06
CA ASN A 441 -9.55 -17.45 -22.78
C ASN A 441 -10.26 -16.25 -22.13
N SER A 442 -9.63 -15.08 -22.15
CA SER A 442 -10.26 -13.82 -21.71
C SER A 442 -11.52 -13.48 -22.52
N LEU A 443 -11.50 -13.67 -23.83
CA LEU A 443 -12.68 -13.45 -24.69
C LEU A 443 -13.77 -14.49 -24.44
N ARG A 444 -13.44 -15.75 -24.13
CA ARG A 444 -14.43 -16.77 -23.72
C ARG A 444 -15.09 -16.42 -22.39
N LEU A 445 -14.32 -15.97 -21.40
CA LEU A 445 -14.86 -15.50 -20.13
C LEU A 445 -15.78 -14.28 -20.34
N LEU A 446 -15.35 -13.31 -21.14
CA LEU A 446 -16.16 -12.14 -21.47
C LEU A 446 -17.40 -12.52 -22.29
N GLY A 447 -17.31 -13.49 -23.20
CA GLY A 447 -18.44 -13.99 -23.96
C GLY A 447 -19.48 -14.69 -23.08
N ARG A 448 -19.03 -15.44 -22.06
CA ARG A 448 -19.93 -16.16 -21.13
C ARG A 448 -20.57 -15.24 -20.10
N TYR A 449 -19.78 -14.36 -19.49
CA TYR A 449 -20.22 -13.57 -18.34
C TYR A 449 -20.48 -12.08 -18.66
N GLY A 450 -20.06 -11.60 -19.83
CA GLY A 450 -20.30 -10.24 -20.29
C GLY A 450 -19.75 -9.17 -19.35
N PHE A 451 -20.47 -8.05 -19.26
CA PHE A 451 -20.08 -6.92 -18.42
C PHE A 451 -20.17 -7.19 -16.91
N SER A 452 -20.75 -8.32 -16.50
CA SER A 452 -20.85 -8.75 -15.10
C SER A 452 -19.47 -8.84 -14.42
N LEU A 453 -18.45 -9.27 -15.18
CA LEU A 453 -17.06 -9.32 -14.74
C LEU A 453 -16.52 -7.96 -14.27
N PHE A 454 -16.86 -6.87 -14.97
CA PHE A 454 -16.47 -5.51 -14.57
C PHE A 454 -17.24 -5.02 -13.33
N ARG A 455 -18.48 -5.47 -13.14
CA ARG A 455 -19.27 -5.15 -11.95
C ARG A 455 -18.66 -5.82 -10.72
N MET A 456 -18.28 -7.10 -10.86
CA MET A 456 -17.55 -7.84 -9.83
C MET A 456 -16.23 -7.13 -9.45
N GLU A 457 -15.44 -6.67 -10.43
CA GLU A 457 -14.19 -5.95 -10.13
C GLU A 457 -14.45 -4.65 -9.35
N ARG A 458 -15.49 -3.88 -9.72
CA ARG A 458 -15.85 -2.65 -9.00
C ARG A 458 -16.30 -2.94 -7.58
N PHE A 459 -17.10 -3.99 -7.37
CA PHE A 459 -17.52 -4.44 -6.05
C PHE A 459 -16.32 -4.77 -5.16
N VAL A 460 -15.41 -5.62 -5.65
CA VAL A 460 -14.19 -6.00 -4.93
C VAL A 460 -13.31 -4.78 -4.63
N LYS A 461 -13.11 -3.92 -5.63
CA LYS A 461 -12.31 -2.70 -5.47
C LYS A 461 -12.88 -1.79 -4.37
N SER A 462 -14.21 -1.63 -4.30
CA SER A 462 -14.86 -0.83 -3.27
C SER A 462 -14.56 -1.38 -1.86
N ALA A 463 -14.70 -2.69 -1.66
CA ALA A 463 -14.39 -3.33 -0.38
C ALA A 463 -12.90 -3.18 0.00
N VAL A 464 -11.99 -3.41 -0.96
CA VAL A 464 -10.54 -3.25 -0.75
C VAL A 464 -10.15 -1.81 -0.45
N ASP A 465 -10.72 -0.82 -1.14
CA ASP A 465 -10.44 0.59 -0.88
C ASP A 465 -10.94 1.01 0.52
N ASN A 466 -12.11 0.52 0.95
CA ASN A 466 -12.62 0.75 2.31
C ASN A 466 -11.72 0.08 3.37
N PHE A 467 -11.24 -1.13 3.11
CA PHE A 467 -10.26 -1.80 3.99
C PHE A 467 -8.94 -1.03 4.08
N CYS A 468 -8.46 -0.44 2.98
CA CYS A 468 -7.24 0.36 2.96
C CYS A 468 -7.27 1.60 3.87
N LYS A 469 -8.45 2.09 4.28
CA LYS A 469 -8.57 3.21 5.24
C LYS A 469 -7.88 2.92 6.56
N TYR A 470 -7.72 1.65 6.95
CA TYR A 470 -6.97 1.29 8.15
C TYR A 470 -5.51 1.76 8.12
N TYR A 471 -4.91 1.98 6.93
CA TYR A 471 -3.52 2.42 6.79
C TYR A 471 -3.37 3.93 6.55
N GLU A 472 -4.37 4.59 5.97
CA GLU A 472 -4.26 5.98 5.49
C GLU A 472 -4.19 7.02 6.62
N SER A 473 -4.64 6.64 7.82
CA SER A 473 -4.92 7.56 8.91
C SER A 473 -4.33 7.07 10.22
N PHE A 474 -3.12 6.49 10.25
CA PHE A 474 -2.57 5.84 11.46
C PHE A 474 -2.71 6.70 12.74
N GLU A 475 -2.33 7.99 12.69
CA GLU A 475 -2.42 8.92 13.82
C GLU A 475 -3.87 9.30 14.21
N SER A 476 -4.76 9.41 13.22
CA SER A 476 -6.15 9.84 13.44
C SER A 476 -7.15 8.68 13.52
N ARG A 477 -6.71 7.44 13.27
CA ARG A 477 -7.54 6.23 13.34
C ARG A 477 -7.84 5.97 14.81
N PRO A 478 -9.12 5.91 15.21
CA PRO A 478 -9.48 5.54 16.57
C PRO A 478 -8.89 4.19 16.98
N VAL A 479 -8.90 3.95 18.28
CA VAL A 479 -8.59 2.63 18.85
C VAL A 479 -9.92 2.02 19.25
N PHE A 480 -10.22 0.83 18.74
CA PHE A 480 -11.55 0.24 18.82
C PHE A 480 -11.60 -0.87 19.87
N GLU A 481 -12.60 -0.85 20.75
CA GLU A 481 -12.87 -1.95 21.70
C GLU A 481 -13.75 -3.04 21.10
N SER A 482 -14.46 -2.75 20.01
CA SER A 482 -15.31 -3.69 19.27
C SER A 482 -14.94 -3.79 17.79
N VAL A 483 -15.16 -4.97 17.21
CA VAL A 483 -15.02 -5.22 15.77
C VAL A 483 -16.03 -4.40 14.97
N GLU A 484 -17.27 -4.30 15.48
CA GLU A 484 -18.36 -3.59 14.83
C GLU A 484 -18.03 -2.11 14.58
N GLU A 485 -17.55 -1.39 15.59
CA GLU A 485 -17.14 0.01 15.45
C GLU A 485 -15.99 0.17 14.46
N MET A 486 -15.03 -0.75 14.52
CA MET A 486 -13.89 -0.78 13.61
C MET A 486 -14.33 -0.96 12.14
N LEU A 487 -15.31 -1.83 11.89
CA LEU A 487 -15.89 -2.04 10.57
C LEU A 487 -16.75 -0.86 10.11
N LYS A 488 -17.55 -0.28 11.01
CA LYS A 488 -18.36 0.92 10.71
C LYS A 488 -17.47 2.08 10.30
N TRP A 489 -16.37 2.30 11.02
CA TRP A 489 -15.41 3.37 10.71
C TRP A 489 -14.79 3.21 9.31
N ALA A 490 -14.47 1.98 8.90
CA ALA A 490 -13.96 1.71 7.55
C ALA A 490 -15.04 1.78 6.45
N GLY A 491 -16.32 1.70 6.83
CA GLY A 491 -17.43 1.55 5.88
C GLY A 491 -17.55 0.12 5.33
N LEU A 492 -17.25 -0.88 6.16
CA LEU A 492 -17.30 -2.30 5.83
C LEU A 492 -18.43 -3.05 6.58
N HIS A 493 -19.02 -2.44 7.60
CA HIS A 493 -20.04 -3.08 8.44
C HIS A 493 -21.25 -3.58 7.65
N GLU A 494 -21.79 -2.79 6.72
CA GLU A 494 -22.97 -3.18 5.95
C GLU A 494 -22.76 -4.46 5.13
N LEU A 495 -21.53 -4.73 4.67
CA LEU A 495 -21.22 -5.97 3.97
C LEU A 495 -21.29 -7.21 4.88
N THR A 496 -21.38 -7.04 6.20
CA THR A 496 -21.51 -8.15 7.16
C THR A 496 -22.95 -8.45 7.55
N THR A 497 -23.91 -7.60 7.16
CA THR A 497 -25.32 -7.74 7.54
C THR A 497 -26.13 -8.55 6.53
N ARG A 498 -25.59 -8.75 5.32
CA ARG A 498 -26.23 -9.45 4.19
C ARG A 498 -25.33 -10.52 3.58
N THR A 499 -25.93 -11.44 2.86
CA THR A 499 -25.19 -12.49 2.14
C THR A 499 -24.44 -11.91 0.94
N LEU A 500 -23.39 -12.60 0.50
CA LEU A 500 -22.66 -12.22 -0.71
C LEU A 500 -23.57 -12.24 -1.93
N GLU A 501 -24.44 -13.23 -2.06
CA GLU A 501 -25.38 -13.32 -3.18
C GLU A 501 -26.25 -12.06 -3.30
N GLU A 502 -26.86 -11.62 -2.20
CA GLU A 502 -27.69 -10.41 -2.16
C GLU A 502 -26.90 -9.15 -2.57
N GLU A 503 -25.70 -8.98 -2.02
CA GLU A 503 -24.82 -7.85 -2.34
C GLU A 503 -24.39 -7.84 -3.82
N LEU A 504 -24.13 -9.02 -4.40
CA LEU A 504 -23.73 -9.14 -5.80
C LEU A 504 -24.92 -8.93 -6.76
N VAL A 505 -26.11 -9.41 -6.40
CA VAL A 505 -27.35 -9.14 -7.16
C VAL A 505 -27.65 -7.65 -7.19
N ASP A 506 -27.55 -6.96 -6.05
CA ASP A 506 -27.75 -5.51 -5.96
C ASP A 506 -26.67 -4.72 -6.72
N ALA A 507 -25.43 -5.21 -6.75
CA ALA A 507 -24.37 -4.69 -7.60
C ALA A 507 -24.57 -4.96 -9.10
N GLY A 508 -25.64 -5.68 -9.47
CA GLY A 508 -26.06 -5.97 -10.83
C GLY A 508 -25.26 -7.09 -11.50
N LEU A 509 -24.66 -8.02 -10.73
CA LEU A 509 -24.00 -9.19 -11.30
C LEU A 509 -25.06 -10.17 -11.84
N SER A 510 -24.73 -10.82 -12.95
CA SER A 510 -25.59 -11.85 -13.53
C SER A 510 -25.63 -13.11 -12.65
N PRO A 511 -26.79 -13.76 -12.51
CA PRO A 511 -26.92 -15.02 -11.77
C PRO A 511 -25.94 -16.09 -12.24
N LEU A 512 -25.68 -16.17 -13.55
CA LEU A 512 -24.73 -17.13 -14.14
C LEU A 512 -23.29 -16.92 -13.65
N LEU A 513 -22.84 -15.66 -13.51
CA LEU A 513 -21.50 -15.38 -12.98
C LEU A 513 -21.42 -15.75 -11.49
N ILE A 514 -22.51 -15.51 -10.75
CA ILE A 514 -22.61 -15.80 -9.31
C ILE A 514 -22.58 -17.32 -9.08
N SER A 515 -23.43 -18.08 -9.76
CA SER A 515 -23.56 -19.54 -9.59
C SER A 515 -22.35 -20.32 -10.07
N GLU A 516 -21.57 -19.78 -11.01
CA GLU A 516 -20.40 -20.46 -11.55
C GLU A 516 -19.10 -19.87 -10.99
N LEU A 517 -18.63 -18.74 -11.51
CA LEU A 517 -17.28 -18.25 -11.20
C LEU A 517 -17.14 -17.78 -9.75
N VAL A 518 -18.08 -17.00 -9.24
CA VAL A 518 -18.05 -16.48 -7.86
C VAL A 518 -18.13 -17.64 -6.87
N THR A 519 -19.08 -18.56 -7.08
CA THR A 519 -19.24 -19.75 -6.23
C THR A 519 -17.99 -20.62 -6.21
N VAL A 520 -17.35 -20.85 -7.38
CA VAL A 520 -16.07 -21.56 -7.43
C VAL A 520 -15.00 -20.83 -6.60
N ILE A 521 -14.89 -19.51 -6.74
CA ILE A 521 -13.90 -18.72 -5.99
C ILE A 521 -14.13 -18.83 -4.48
N THR A 522 -15.37 -18.67 -4.00
CA THR A 522 -15.68 -18.77 -2.56
C THR A 522 -15.47 -20.17 -2.02
N ARG A 523 -15.81 -21.21 -2.78
CA ARG A 523 -15.58 -22.61 -2.38
C ARG A 523 -14.09 -22.95 -2.32
N VAL A 524 -13.29 -22.44 -3.25
CA VAL A 524 -11.84 -22.65 -3.28
C VAL A 524 -11.16 -21.93 -2.10
N ASN A 525 -11.55 -20.68 -1.81
CA ASN A 525 -10.87 -19.88 -0.79
C ASN A 525 -11.37 -20.12 0.64
N TYR A 526 -12.67 -20.34 0.82
CA TYR A 526 -13.31 -20.40 2.15
C TYR A 526 -14.07 -21.69 2.39
N GLY A 527 -14.17 -22.59 1.40
CA GLY A 527 -15.00 -23.78 1.50
C GLY A 527 -16.49 -23.46 1.63
N GLN A 528 -16.94 -22.26 1.28
CA GLN A 528 -18.32 -21.79 1.49
C GLN A 528 -18.91 -21.25 0.17
N SER A 529 -20.24 -21.26 0.07
CA SER A 529 -20.95 -20.75 -1.11
C SER A 529 -21.17 -19.24 -1.01
N VAL A 530 -21.89 -18.68 -1.97
CA VAL A 530 -22.31 -17.27 -1.98
C VAL A 530 -23.33 -16.92 -0.89
N SER A 531 -23.82 -17.90 -0.12
CA SER A 531 -24.65 -17.63 1.07
C SER A 531 -23.84 -17.12 2.27
N MET A 532 -22.50 -17.11 2.18
CA MET A 532 -21.63 -16.52 3.19
C MET A 532 -21.85 -14.99 3.31
N SER A 533 -21.36 -14.37 4.39
CA SER A 533 -21.47 -12.91 4.54
C SER A 533 -20.77 -12.14 3.42
N GLY A 534 -21.34 -11.00 3.03
CA GLY A 534 -20.87 -10.19 1.91
C GLY A 534 -19.41 -9.73 2.03
N LEU A 535 -18.95 -9.39 3.24
CA LEU A 535 -17.57 -8.95 3.48
C LEU A 535 -16.57 -10.10 3.30
N ALA A 536 -16.81 -11.24 3.93
CA ALA A 536 -15.96 -12.42 3.77
C ALA A 536 -15.96 -12.89 2.30
N GLY A 537 -17.11 -12.81 1.63
CA GLY A 537 -17.24 -13.03 0.19
C GLY A 537 -16.43 -12.05 -0.66
N ALA A 538 -16.47 -10.75 -0.37
CA ALA A 538 -15.69 -9.73 -1.06
C ALA A 538 -14.17 -9.96 -0.89
N VAL A 539 -13.75 -10.37 0.32
CA VAL A 539 -12.36 -10.74 0.60
C VAL A 539 -11.96 -12.01 -0.16
N SER A 540 -12.84 -12.99 -0.27
CA SER A 540 -12.63 -14.17 -1.12
C SER A 540 -12.38 -13.78 -2.58
N LEU A 541 -13.23 -12.91 -3.13
CA LEU A 541 -13.09 -12.44 -4.50
C LEU A 541 -11.80 -11.63 -4.70
N ALA A 542 -11.37 -10.85 -3.71
CA ALA A 542 -10.06 -10.19 -3.71
C ALA A 542 -8.89 -11.19 -3.71
N GLY A 543 -9.06 -12.34 -3.06
CA GLY A 543 -8.12 -13.47 -3.06
C GLY A 543 -8.03 -14.22 -4.39
N SER A 544 -8.95 -13.98 -5.32
CA SER A 544 -8.82 -14.32 -6.75
C SER A 544 -8.39 -13.10 -7.58
N GLY A 545 -7.61 -12.21 -6.98
CA GLY A 545 -7.10 -10.97 -7.55
C GLY A 545 -5.97 -11.15 -8.56
N GLY A 546 -5.55 -10.08 -9.25
CA GLY A 546 -4.34 -10.07 -10.07
C GLY A 546 -3.15 -9.58 -9.24
N GLY A 547 -1.95 -10.06 -9.54
CA GLY A 547 -0.74 -9.71 -8.78
C GLY A 547 -0.66 -10.37 -7.40
N LEU A 548 -1.42 -11.43 -7.19
CA LEU A 548 -1.25 -12.30 -6.02
C LEU A 548 0.20 -12.81 -5.97
N TRP A 549 0.69 -13.11 -4.78
CA TRP A 549 2.05 -13.59 -4.58
C TRP A 549 2.13 -14.46 -3.32
N ALA A 550 3.28 -15.10 -3.12
CA ALA A 550 3.59 -15.86 -1.91
C ALA A 550 5.07 -15.64 -1.56
N VAL A 551 5.44 -15.88 -0.30
CA VAL A 551 6.83 -15.83 0.14
C VAL A 551 7.57 -17.07 -0.37
N GLU A 552 8.76 -16.87 -0.93
CA GLU A 552 9.65 -17.98 -1.30
C GLU A 552 10.06 -18.76 -0.05
N GLY A 553 9.91 -20.10 -0.06
CA GLY A 553 10.13 -20.95 1.13
C GLY A 553 8.95 -21.01 2.11
N GLY A 554 7.92 -20.18 1.90
CA GLY A 554 6.62 -20.26 2.57
C GLY A 554 6.27 -19.05 3.43
N ASN A 555 4.96 -18.79 3.56
CA ASN A 555 4.38 -17.61 4.22
C ASN A 555 4.59 -17.64 5.75
N TRP A 556 4.75 -18.84 6.34
CA TRP A 556 5.07 -19.04 7.76
C TRP A 556 6.30 -18.27 8.24
N GLN A 557 7.24 -17.97 7.34
CA GLN A 557 8.44 -17.20 7.64
C GLN A 557 8.11 -15.77 8.12
N VAL A 558 6.95 -15.23 7.77
CA VAL A 558 6.47 -13.94 8.29
C VAL A 558 6.28 -14.04 9.80
N ASP A 559 5.59 -15.08 10.29
CA ASP A 559 5.35 -15.29 11.72
C ASP A 559 6.66 -15.54 12.48
N ALA A 560 7.51 -16.40 11.93
CA ALA A 560 8.80 -16.69 12.52
C ALA A 560 9.69 -15.44 12.62
N GLY A 561 9.68 -14.60 11.58
CA GLY A 561 10.38 -13.31 11.56
C GLY A 561 9.86 -12.34 12.62
N LEU A 562 8.54 -12.19 12.74
CA LEU A 562 7.89 -11.32 13.74
C LEU A 562 8.21 -11.76 15.17
N ILE A 563 8.10 -13.05 15.46
CA ILE A 563 8.44 -13.64 16.77
C ILE A 563 9.90 -13.34 17.12
N LYS A 564 10.83 -13.62 16.19
CA LYS A 564 12.26 -13.39 16.40
C LYS A 564 12.59 -11.91 16.62
N HIS A 565 11.95 -11.02 15.86
CA HIS A 565 12.19 -9.58 15.95
C HIS A 565 11.61 -8.93 17.21
N SER A 566 10.60 -9.55 17.82
CA SER A 566 9.86 -8.98 18.94
C SER A 566 10.42 -9.35 20.32
N ASP A 567 11.53 -10.11 20.36
CA ASP A 567 12.17 -10.59 21.59
C ASP A 567 11.15 -11.22 22.56
N VAL A 568 10.46 -12.25 22.05
CA VAL A 568 9.42 -12.97 22.80
C VAL A 568 10.00 -14.21 23.47
N LYS A 569 9.49 -14.52 24.67
CA LYS A 569 9.69 -15.82 25.30
C LYS A 569 8.67 -16.80 24.73
N LEU A 570 9.10 -17.59 23.75
CA LEU A 570 8.27 -18.57 23.06
C LEU A 570 8.27 -19.90 23.82
N HIS A 571 7.07 -20.42 24.11
CA HIS A 571 6.84 -21.74 24.71
C HIS A 571 6.17 -22.65 23.68
N LEU A 572 6.94 -23.58 23.12
CA LEU A 572 6.47 -24.60 22.17
C LEU A 572 5.99 -25.85 22.90
N GLY A 573 5.09 -26.60 22.27
CA GLY A 573 4.50 -27.81 22.86
C GLY A 573 3.64 -27.52 24.09
N GLU A 574 3.19 -26.28 24.29
CA GLU A 574 2.55 -25.81 25.52
C GLU A 574 1.38 -24.88 25.22
N HIS A 575 0.22 -25.15 25.81
CA HIS A 575 -0.94 -24.25 25.70
C HIS A 575 -1.62 -24.05 27.04
N ILE A 576 -2.39 -22.96 27.11
CA ILE A 576 -3.09 -22.52 28.32
C ILE A 576 -4.44 -23.26 28.42
N GLU A 577 -4.71 -23.84 29.58
CA GLU A 577 -5.96 -24.52 29.91
C GLU A 577 -6.93 -23.63 30.68
N SER A 578 -6.41 -22.70 31.48
CA SER A 578 -7.25 -21.80 32.27
C SER A 578 -6.63 -20.44 32.47
N VAL A 579 -7.48 -19.44 32.61
CA VAL A 579 -7.15 -18.04 32.82
C VAL A 579 -7.98 -17.52 33.99
N SER A 580 -7.32 -17.11 35.05
CA SER A 580 -7.96 -16.64 36.27
C SER A 580 -7.54 -15.21 36.61
N TYR A 581 -8.50 -14.33 36.92
CA TYR A 581 -8.21 -12.97 37.37
C TYR A 581 -8.04 -12.94 38.90
N LEU A 582 -6.87 -12.49 39.36
CA LEU A 582 -6.47 -12.47 40.77
C LEU A 582 -6.54 -11.06 41.40
N GLY A 583 -7.45 -10.20 40.94
CA GLY A 583 -7.63 -8.87 41.55
C GLY A 583 -6.52 -7.87 41.23
N GLY A 584 -6.01 -7.90 40.00
CA GLY A 584 -5.03 -6.95 39.48
C GLY A 584 -4.13 -7.54 38.40
N ARG A 585 -3.96 -8.87 38.41
CA ARG A 585 -3.19 -9.64 37.43
C ARG A 585 -3.96 -10.91 37.04
N TYR A 586 -3.56 -11.51 35.94
CA TYR A 586 -4.06 -12.80 35.49
C TYR A 586 -3.07 -13.90 35.84
N GLU A 587 -3.60 -15.07 36.16
CA GLU A 587 -2.88 -16.33 36.26
C GLU A 587 -3.30 -17.25 35.11
N LEU A 588 -2.32 -17.71 34.35
CA LEU A 588 -2.48 -18.61 33.22
C LEU A 588 -1.88 -19.96 33.59
N ASN A 589 -2.70 -21.01 33.63
CA ASN A 589 -2.24 -22.36 33.88
C ASN A 589 -2.11 -23.12 32.56
N SER A 590 -0.96 -23.78 32.36
CA SER A 590 -0.66 -24.51 31.14
C SER A 590 -0.86 -26.02 31.28
N THR A 591 -0.94 -26.70 30.14
CA THR A 591 -0.97 -28.17 30.06
C THR A 591 0.26 -28.86 30.63
N LYS A 592 1.36 -28.14 30.85
CA LYS A 592 2.58 -28.68 31.45
C LYS A 592 2.59 -28.54 32.98
N GLY A 593 1.49 -28.06 33.59
CA GLY A 593 1.39 -27.81 35.02
C GLY A 593 2.11 -26.53 35.48
N ASN A 594 2.52 -25.68 34.54
CA ASN A 594 3.13 -24.39 34.86
C ASN A 594 2.04 -23.34 35.11
N SER A 595 2.32 -22.40 36.03
CA SER A 595 1.50 -21.21 36.27
C SER A 595 2.30 -19.95 35.90
N TYR A 596 1.66 -19.04 35.17
CA TYR A 596 2.27 -17.79 34.70
C TYR A 596 1.39 -16.60 35.11
N ILE A 597 1.99 -15.62 35.79
CA ILE A 597 1.30 -14.40 36.21
C ILE A 597 1.61 -13.25 35.23
N CYS A 598 0.60 -12.52 34.77
CA CYS A 598 0.76 -11.33 33.91
C CYS A 598 -0.25 -10.22 34.20
N ASP A 599 0.06 -9.01 33.70
CA ASP A 599 -0.83 -7.86 33.80
C ASP A 599 -1.83 -7.81 32.64
N VAL A 600 -1.39 -8.27 31.45
CA VAL A 600 -2.20 -8.28 30.23
C VAL A 600 -2.25 -9.69 29.65
N THR A 601 -3.43 -10.05 29.16
CA THR A 601 -3.71 -11.35 28.59
C THR A 601 -4.37 -11.20 27.22
N VAL A 602 -3.85 -11.88 26.20
CA VAL A 602 -4.46 -11.88 24.87
C VAL A 602 -4.66 -13.28 24.32
N VAL A 603 -5.89 -13.59 23.92
CA VAL A 603 -6.27 -14.83 23.25
C VAL A 603 -6.10 -14.67 21.74
N ALA A 604 -5.19 -15.46 21.17
CA ALA A 604 -4.82 -15.47 19.75
C ALA A 604 -5.20 -16.80 19.03
N THR A 605 -6.30 -17.43 19.46
CA THR A 605 -6.84 -18.67 18.86
C THR A 605 -8.36 -18.57 18.78
N PRO A 606 -9.01 -19.17 17.76
CA PRO A 606 -10.46 -19.39 17.77
C PRO A 606 -10.90 -20.03 19.09
N LEU A 607 -11.75 -19.34 19.87
CA LEU A 607 -12.21 -19.80 21.19
C LEU A 607 -13.17 -21.00 21.12
N ASP A 608 -13.86 -21.14 20.00
CA ASP A 608 -14.73 -22.26 19.60
C ASP A 608 -13.96 -23.57 19.34
N GLU A 609 -12.64 -23.51 19.11
CA GLU A 609 -11.78 -24.68 18.86
C GLU A 609 -11.01 -25.18 20.09
N VAL A 610 -11.23 -24.54 21.25
CA VAL A 610 -10.46 -24.75 22.47
C VAL A 610 -11.37 -24.79 23.69
N ASN A 611 -10.96 -25.55 24.70
CA ASN A 611 -11.66 -25.60 25.98
C ASN A 611 -10.83 -24.88 27.06
N ILE A 612 -10.70 -23.56 26.92
CA ILE A 612 -10.01 -22.72 27.91
C ILE A 612 -11.02 -22.28 28.97
N ARG A 613 -10.72 -22.56 30.24
CA ARG A 613 -11.57 -22.18 31.37
C ARG A 613 -11.24 -20.76 31.83
N PHE A 614 -12.23 -19.86 31.82
CA PHE A 614 -12.07 -18.49 32.29
C PHE A 614 -12.71 -18.30 33.65
N SER A 615 -12.00 -17.64 34.57
CA SER A 615 -12.49 -17.24 35.89
C SER A 615 -12.19 -15.75 36.11
N PRO A 616 -13.17 -14.84 36.12
CA PRO A 616 -14.60 -15.11 35.92
C PRO A 616 -14.92 -15.59 34.49
N PRO A 617 -16.08 -16.26 34.28
CA PRO A 617 -16.51 -16.67 32.95
C PRO A 617 -16.65 -15.49 31.99
N ILE A 618 -16.26 -15.68 30.73
CA ILE A 618 -16.46 -14.71 29.64
C ILE A 618 -17.70 -15.06 28.82
N SER A 619 -18.30 -14.04 28.18
CA SER A 619 -19.43 -14.22 27.26
C SER A 619 -19.02 -13.83 25.85
N ILE A 620 -19.07 -14.78 24.91
CA ILE A 620 -18.84 -14.55 23.49
C ILE A 620 -20.02 -15.09 22.68
N PRO A 621 -20.35 -14.51 21.51
CA PRO A 621 -21.35 -15.07 20.61
C PRO A 621 -20.96 -16.49 20.19
N ASP A 622 -21.97 -17.35 20.05
CA ASP A 622 -21.78 -18.71 19.54
C ASP A 622 -21.29 -18.68 18.09
N ARG A 623 -20.35 -19.56 17.77
CA ARG A 623 -19.71 -19.64 16.46
C ARG A 623 -19.22 -21.06 16.20
N ASN A 624 -19.34 -21.47 14.95
CA ASN A 624 -18.74 -22.69 14.43
C ASN A 624 -17.68 -22.36 13.38
N LEU A 625 -16.58 -23.11 13.36
CA LEU A 625 -15.63 -23.04 12.25
C LEU A 625 -16.05 -23.92 11.07
N GLN A 626 -15.86 -23.39 9.87
CA GLN A 626 -15.75 -24.16 8.65
C GLN A 626 -14.40 -24.89 8.65
N HIS A 627 -14.46 -26.22 8.69
CA HIS A 627 -13.29 -27.05 8.49
C HIS A 627 -12.98 -27.19 6.99
N THR A 628 -11.72 -26.99 6.64
CA THR A 628 -11.16 -27.28 5.31
C THR A 628 -10.27 -28.50 5.44
N TYR A 629 -10.74 -29.60 4.87
CA TYR A 629 -9.97 -30.83 4.74
C TYR A 629 -9.11 -30.73 3.49
N THR A 630 -7.81 -30.54 3.70
CA THR A 630 -6.81 -30.47 2.64
C THR A 630 -6.21 -31.85 2.43
N THR A 631 -6.37 -32.40 1.23
CA THR A 631 -5.76 -33.68 0.86
C THR A 631 -4.70 -33.44 -0.22
N PHE A 632 -3.49 -33.88 0.06
CA PHE A 632 -2.38 -33.92 -0.89
C PHE A 632 -2.26 -35.33 -1.44
N VAL A 633 -2.18 -35.47 -2.75
CA VAL A 633 -2.04 -36.77 -3.42
C VAL A 633 -0.92 -36.66 -4.43
N ARG A 634 0.08 -37.54 -4.35
CA ARG A 634 1.01 -37.77 -5.45
C ARG A 634 0.50 -38.97 -6.24
N GLY A 635 0.15 -38.79 -7.51
CA GLY A 635 -0.54 -39.82 -8.27
C GLY A 635 -1.01 -39.34 -9.64
N LEU A 636 -2.08 -39.97 -10.14
CA LEU A 636 -2.73 -39.66 -11.40
C LEU A 636 -4.24 -39.62 -11.24
N LEU A 637 -4.85 -38.54 -11.74
CA LEU A 637 -6.31 -38.43 -11.80
C LEU A 637 -6.88 -39.46 -12.78
N ASN A 638 -8.07 -39.97 -12.45
CA ASN A 638 -8.85 -40.85 -13.31
C ASN A 638 -9.72 -40.00 -14.27
N PRO A 639 -9.46 -39.97 -15.58
CA PRO A 639 -10.24 -39.16 -16.52
C PRO A 639 -11.72 -39.55 -16.56
N ALA A 640 -12.03 -40.84 -16.38
CA ALA A 640 -13.38 -41.35 -16.40
C ALA A 640 -14.24 -40.77 -15.27
N TYR A 641 -13.64 -40.43 -14.12
CA TYR A 641 -14.34 -39.75 -13.01
C TYR A 641 -14.89 -38.39 -13.43
N PHE A 642 -14.22 -37.70 -14.35
CA PHE A 642 -14.62 -36.39 -14.85
C PHE A 642 -15.38 -36.44 -16.19
N SER A 643 -15.84 -37.63 -16.61
CA SER A 643 -16.45 -37.87 -17.92
C SER A 643 -15.53 -37.47 -19.10
N LEU A 644 -14.22 -37.70 -18.96
CA LEU A 644 -13.19 -37.42 -19.98
C LEU A 644 -12.45 -38.70 -20.39
N ASN A 645 -11.85 -38.68 -21.58
CA ASN A 645 -11.15 -39.85 -22.13
C ASN A 645 -9.64 -39.83 -21.84
N SER A 646 -9.07 -38.67 -21.53
CA SER A 646 -7.63 -38.52 -21.34
C SER A 646 -7.28 -37.58 -20.18
N LEU A 647 -6.17 -37.86 -19.51
CA LEU A 647 -5.64 -37.02 -18.42
C LEU A 647 -5.33 -35.60 -18.89
N SER A 648 -4.94 -35.46 -20.16
CA SER A 648 -4.53 -34.18 -20.72
C SER A 648 -5.68 -33.19 -20.90
N GLU A 649 -6.93 -33.67 -20.91
CA GLU A 649 -8.15 -32.88 -21.00
C GLU A 649 -8.66 -32.34 -19.66
N ILE A 650 -8.15 -32.88 -18.55
CA ILE A 650 -8.48 -32.42 -17.20
C ILE A 650 -7.74 -31.10 -16.96
N PRO A 651 -8.45 -30.00 -16.64
CA PRO A 651 -7.79 -28.74 -16.32
C PRO A 651 -6.87 -28.84 -15.10
N GLU A 652 -5.81 -28.02 -15.06
CA GLU A 652 -4.88 -28.01 -13.91
C GLU A 652 -5.58 -27.61 -12.60
N LEU A 653 -6.61 -26.77 -12.68
CA LEU A 653 -7.51 -26.42 -11.58
C LEU A 653 -8.95 -26.81 -11.93
N VAL A 654 -9.51 -27.76 -11.19
CA VAL A 654 -10.92 -28.11 -11.23
C VAL A 654 -11.61 -27.48 -10.02
N GLY A 655 -12.42 -26.45 -10.27
CA GLY A 655 -13.32 -25.85 -9.29
C GLY A 655 -14.74 -26.39 -9.46
N THR A 656 -15.49 -26.48 -8.38
CA THR A 656 -16.85 -27.06 -8.40
C THR A 656 -17.91 -26.02 -8.09
N VAL A 657 -19.09 -26.18 -8.68
CA VAL A 657 -20.29 -25.45 -8.25
C VAL A 657 -20.74 -25.91 -6.87
N GLU A 658 -21.66 -25.18 -6.25
CA GLU A 658 -22.24 -25.57 -4.97
C GLU A 658 -23.32 -26.63 -5.19
N ASP A 659 -23.00 -27.87 -4.84
CA ASP A 659 -23.94 -28.99 -4.85
C ASP A 659 -23.58 -29.95 -3.68
N PRO A 660 -24.55 -30.38 -2.85
CA PRO A 660 -24.31 -31.32 -1.75
C PRO A 660 -23.72 -32.67 -2.17
N ASP A 661 -23.99 -33.12 -3.39
CA ASP A 661 -23.55 -34.42 -3.90
C ASP A 661 -22.09 -34.39 -4.41
N ILE A 662 -21.51 -33.19 -4.54
CA ILE A 662 -20.11 -33.02 -4.94
C ILE A 662 -19.19 -33.08 -3.71
N PRO A 663 -18.28 -34.07 -3.62
CA PRO A 663 -17.56 -34.34 -2.37
C PRO A 663 -16.35 -33.42 -2.11
N PHE A 664 -15.93 -32.60 -3.08
CA PHE A 664 -14.79 -31.69 -2.94
C PHE A 664 -15.10 -30.29 -3.49
N SER A 665 -14.45 -29.28 -2.93
CA SER A 665 -14.53 -27.89 -3.40
C SER A 665 -13.68 -27.69 -4.65
N CYS A 666 -12.45 -28.20 -4.65
CA CYS A 666 -11.55 -28.12 -5.79
C CYS A 666 -10.42 -29.14 -5.76
N ILE A 667 -9.81 -29.36 -6.93
CA ILE A 667 -8.58 -30.14 -7.15
C ILE A 667 -7.63 -29.29 -7.97
N SER A 668 -6.36 -29.21 -7.57
CA SER A 668 -5.34 -28.48 -8.31
C SER A 668 -4.04 -29.23 -8.40
N VAL A 669 -3.39 -29.15 -9.56
CA VAL A 669 -2.01 -29.58 -9.74
C VAL A 669 -1.09 -28.62 -8.98
N LEU A 670 -0.24 -29.17 -8.11
CA LEU A 670 0.83 -28.45 -7.41
C LEU A 670 2.16 -28.52 -8.14
N LYS A 671 2.46 -29.69 -8.69
CA LYS A 671 3.69 -29.95 -9.42
C LYS A 671 3.50 -31.11 -10.37
N LYS A 672 4.07 -30.99 -11.57
CA LYS A 672 4.14 -32.05 -12.56
C LYS A 672 5.60 -32.51 -12.66
N TYR A 673 5.87 -33.77 -12.32
CA TYR A 673 7.20 -34.38 -12.46
C TYR A 673 7.35 -35.02 -13.84
N SER A 674 6.27 -35.62 -14.35
CA SER A 674 6.16 -36.18 -15.70
C SER A 674 4.69 -36.23 -16.13
N GLU A 675 4.38 -36.75 -17.32
CA GLU A 675 2.98 -37.02 -17.72
C GLU A 675 2.30 -38.07 -16.82
N GLU A 676 3.08 -38.92 -16.14
CA GLU A 676 2.60 -40.03 -15.32
C GLU A 676 2.84 -39.82 -13.80
N ASP A 677 3.28 -38.63 -13.38
CA ASP A 677 3.54 -38.33 -11.97
C ASP A 677 3.33 -36.86 -11.65
N MET A 678 2.30 -36.60 -10.85
CA MET A 678 1.90 -35.25 -10.43
C MET A 678 1.53 -35.24 -8.94
N THR A 679 1.77 -34.11 -8.30
CA THR A 679 1.26 -33.81 -6.97
C THR A 679 0.05 -32.91 -7.09
N TYR A 680 -1.03 -33.26 -6.38
CA TYR A 680 -2.28 -32.54 -6.33
C TYR A 680 -2.57 -32.05 -4.92
N LYS A 681 -3.31 -30.94 -4.83
CA LYS A 681 -3.94 -30.44 -3.61
C LYS A 681 -5.43 -30.35 -3.83
N MET A 682 -6.18 -30.87 -2.87
CA MET A 682 -7.63 -30.90 -2.90
C MET A 682 -8.20 -30.28 -1.64
N PHE A 683 -9.29 -29.53 -1.78
CA PHE A 683 -10.06 -29.02 -0.64
C PHE A 683 -11.44 -29.67 -0.62
N SER A 684 -11.92 -29.98 0.58
CA SER A 684 -13.21 -30.61 0.84
C SER A 684 -13.75 -30.17 2.20
N ARG A 685 -15.06 -30.31 2.42
CA ARG A 685 -15.73 -29.97 3.69
C ARG A 685 -15.76 -31.14 4.68
N ALA A 686 -15.43 -32.34 4.22
CA ALA A 686 -15.36 -33.55 5.01
C ALA A 686 -14.08 -34.32 4.65
N GLN A 687 -13.68 -35.24 5.52
CA GLN A 687 -12.53 -36.12 5.25
C GLN A 687 -12.82 -37.00 4.03
N MET A 688 -11.88 -37.05 3.09
CA MET A 688 -12.00 -37.93 1.91
C MET A 688 -11.55 -39.35 2.24
N GLU A 689 -12.50 -40.28 2.17
CA GLU A 689 -12.29 -41.72 2.29
C GLU A 689 -11.42 -42.27 1.15
N ASP A 690 -10.66 -43.33 1.44
CA ASP A 690 -9.78 -43.94 0.44
C ASP A 690 -10.55 -44.48 -0.77
N SER A 691 -11.74 -45.02 -0.57
CA SER A 691 -12.60 -45.51 -1.66
C SER A 691 -13.00 -44.42 -2.65
N LEU A 692 -13.26 -43.20 -2.17
CA LEU A 692 -13.54 -42.04 -3.02
C LEU A 692 -12.26 -41.57 -3.72
N LEU A 693 -11.14 -41.53 -3.01
CA LEU A 693 -9.86 -41.16 -3.64
C LEU A 693 -9.45 -42.17 -4.72
N ASP A 694 -9.75 -43.46 -4.56
CA ASP A 694 -9.49 -44.49 -5.57
C ASP A 694 -10.46 -44.39 -6.77
N GLN A 695 -11.57 -43.69 -6.64
CA GLN A 695 -12.42 -43.32 -7.79
C GLN A 695 -11.85 -42.09 -8.52
N ILE A 696 -11.40 -41.08 -7.78
CA ILE A 696 -10.86 -39.82 -8.32
C ILE A 696 -9.48 -40.02 -8.94
N PHE A 697 -8.65 -40.92 -8.40
CA PHE A 697 -7.29 -41.20 -8.84
C PHE A 697 -7.17 -42.62 -9.37
N SER A 698 -6.61 -42.78 -10.56
CA SER A 698 -6.31 -44.10 -11.13
C SER A 698 -5.08 -44.75 -10.48
N ALA A 699 -4.18 -43.95 -9.91
CA ALA A 699 -3.04 -44.40 -9.14
C ALA A 699 -2.65 -43.36 -8.07
N ARG A 700 -2.32 -43.83 -6.87
CA ARG A 700 -1.83 -43.01 -5.74
C ARG A 700 -0.52 -43.59 -5.21
N LYS A 701 0.53 -42.76 -5.16
CA LYS A 701 1.85 -43.10 -4.58
C LYS A 701 1.94 -42.68 -3.12
N GLU A 702 1.39 -41.51 -2.81
CA GLU A 702 1.46 -40.90 -1.48
C GLU A 702 0.18 -40.09 -1.25
N THR A 703 -0.36 -40.12 -0.04
CA THR A 703 -1.54 -39.33 0.35
C THR A 703 -1.36 -38.76 1.75
N ILE A 704 -1.48 -37.44 1.88
CA ILE A 704 -1.40 -36.73 3.16
C ILE A 704 -2.70 -35.96 3.35
N ARG A 705 -3.32 -36.09 4.52
CA ARG A 705 -4.59 -35.42 4.87
C ARG A 705 -4.37 -34.48 6.04
N ILE A 706 -4.89 -33.27 5.93
CA ILE A 706 -4.88 -32.30 7.02
C ILE A 706 -6.27 -31.72 7.22
N ASN A 707 -6.67 -31.59 8.48
CA ASN A 707 -7.90 -30.93 8.88
C ASN A 707 -7.58 -29.58 9.51
N TRP A 708 -8.08 -28.50 8.90
CA TRP A 708 -7.96 -27.16 9.43
C TRP A 708 -9.34 -26.62 9.81
N GLY A 709 -9.54 -26.25 11.08
CA GLY A 709 -10.50 -25.20 11.44
C GLY A 709 -10.01 -23.89 10.82
N ALA A 710 -10.41 -23.64 9.57
CA ALA A 710 -9.73 -22.69 8.69
C ALA A 710 -10.35 -21.30 8.77
N TYR A 711 -11.68 -21.24 8.77
CA TYR A 711 -12.46 -20.00 8.73
C TYR A 711 -13.72 -20.15 9.57
N PRO A 712 -14.31 -19.07 10.11
CA PRO A 712 -15.67 -19.11 10.61
C PRO A 712 -16.66 -19.59 9.55
N HIS A 713 -17.72 -20.25 9.98
CA HIS A 713 -18.90 -20.39 9.16
C HIS A 713 -19.61 -19.04 9.12
N TYR A 714 -19.56 -18.36 7.98
CA TYR A 714 -20.07 -17.00 7.84
C TYR A 714 -21.57 -17.02 7.60
N LYS A 715 -22.32 -16.35 8.47
CA LYS A 715 -23.78 -16.28 8.41
C LYS A 715 -24.20 -14.84 8.67
N ALA A 716 -24.72 -14.20 7.63
CA ALA A 716 -25.28 -12.87 7.75
C ALA A 716 -26.65 -12.89 8.47
N PRO A 717 -26.97 -11.89 9.32
CA PRO A 717 -26.05 -10.85 9.81
C PRO A 717 -25.02 -11.42 10.80
N GLU A 718 -23.76 -11.03 10.64
CA GLU A 718 -22.68 -11.45 11.53
C GLU A 718 -22.82 -10.82 12.93
N VAL A 719 -22.45 -11.58 13.96
CA VAL A 719 -22.37 -11.08 15.34
C VAL A 719 -20.94 -11.23 15.83
N PHE A 720 -20.38 -10.15 16.38
CA PHE A 720 -18.96 -10.08 16.73
C PHE A 720 -18.74 -10.19 18.24
N ALA A 721 -17.73 -10.96 18.64
CA ALA A 721 -17.15 -10.82 19.97
C ALA A 721 -16.43 -9.45 20.09
N PRO A 722 -16.35 -8.86 21.29
CA PRO A 722 -15.54 -7.66 21.49
C PRO A 722 -14.05 -8.00 21.45
N PHE A 723 -13.20 -7.01 21.17
CA PHE A 723 -11.74 -7.17 21.33
C PHE A 723 -11.34 -7.23 22.81
N LEU A 724 -12.09 -6.56 23.69
CA LEU A 724 -11.90 -6.56 25.14
C LEU A 724 -13.01 -7.39 25.81
N LEU A 725 -12.65 -8.52 26.43
CA LEU A 725 -13.60 -9.52 26.89
C LEU A 725 -14.19 -9.24 28.28
N ASP A 726 -13.42 -8.62 29.18
CA ASP A 726 -13.77 -8.48 30.60
C ASP A 726 -13.80 -7.03 31.10
N GLY A 727 -13.62 -6.06 30.19
CA GLY A 727 -13.52 -4.64 30.55
C GLY A 727 -12.22 -4.24 31.26
N LEU A 728 -11.29 -5.19 31.45
CA LEU A 728 -10.00 -5.00 32.14
C LEU A 728 -8.86 -5.11 31.12
N HIS A 729 -8.14 -6.23 31.10
CA HIS A 729 -6.99 -6.48 30.22
C HIS A 729 -6.96 -7.92 29.66
N LEU A 730 -8.13 -8.55 29.48
CA LEU A 730 -8.30 -9.79 28.71
C LEU A 730 -8.81 -9.48 27.30
N TYR A 731 -7.98 -9.70 26.29
CA TYR A 731 -8.29 -9.36 24.90
C TYR A 731 -8.47 -10.58 24.00
N TYR A 732 -9.25 -10.46 22.93
CA TYR A 732 -9.47 -11.49 21.93
C TYR A 732 -9.21 -10.97 20.51
N VAL A 733 -8.01 -11.22 19.98
CA VAL A 733 -7.60 -10.68 18.66
C VAL A 733 -8.31 -11.35 17.49
N ASN A 734 -8.64 -12.64 17.60
CA ASN A 734 -9.36 -13.37 16.53
C ASN A 734 -10.86 -13.04 16.48
N ALA A 735 -11.37 -12.13 17.30
CA ALA A 735 -12.73 -11.62 17.22
C ALA A 735 -13.06 -11.09 15.80
N PHE A 736 -12.08 -10.50 15.11
CA PHE A 736 -12.24 -9.96 13.76
C PHE A 736 -12.50 -11.05 12.70
N GLU A 737 -12.20 -12.33 12.97
CA GLU A 737 -12.32 -13.38 11.95
C GLU A 737 -13.74 -13.59 11.43
N ASN A 738 -14.77 -13.29 12.24
CA ASN A 738 -16.18 -13.29 11.83
C ASN A 738 -16.48 -12.27 10.72
N ALA A 739 -15.66 -11.23 10.58
CA ALA A 739 -15.81 -10.24 9.52
C ALA A 739 -15.19 -10.77 8.22
N ALA A 740 -13.93 -11.21 8.30
CA ALA A 740 -13.19 -11.92 7.27
C ALA A 740 -11.85 -12.42 7.84
N SER A 741 -11.46 -13.66 7.56
CA SER A 741 -10.24 -14.27 8.10
C SER A 741 -9.17 -14.41 7.02
N THR A 742 -8.10 -13.63 7.16
CA THR A 742 -6.91 -13.63 6.30
C THR A 742 -5.68 -13.24 7.14
N MET A 743 -4.48 -13.46 6.62
CA MET A 743 -3.26 -12.98 7.26
C MET A 743 -3.30 -11.47 7.53
N GLU A 744 -3.80 -10.68 6.57
CA GLU A 744 -3.82 -9.22 6.69
C GLU A 744 -4.88 -8.74 7.67
N THR A 745 -6.10 -9.28 7.63
CA THR A 745 -7.16 -8.89 8.57
C THR A 745 -6.77 -9.22 10.01
N SER A 746 -6.10 -10.34 10.24
CA SER A 746 -5.50 -10.66 11.54
C SER A 746 -4.39 -9.69 11.96
N ALA A 747 -3.52 -9.26 11.04
CA ALA A 747 -2.48 -8.28 11.34
C ALA A 747 -3.07 -6.89 11.67
N VAL A 748 -4.09 -6.44 10.94
CA VAL A 748 -4.78 -5.17 11.22
C VAL A 748 -5.51 -5.24 12.58
N ALA A 749 -6.17 -6.35 12.90
CA ALA A 749 -6.79 -6.56 14.20
C ALA A 749 -5.75 -6.56 15.33
N ALA A 750 -4.60 -7.21 15.12
CA ALA A 750 -3.49 -7.23 16.07
C ALA A 750 -2.90 -5.84 16.35
N GLU A 751 -2.77 -5.00 15.31
CA GLU A 751 -2.35 -3.60 15.47
C GLU A 751 -3.34 -2.81 16.31
N ASN A 752 -4.66 -2.96 16.07
CA ASN A 752 -5.69 -2.32 16.87
C ASN A 752 -5.62 -2.76 18.35
N VAL A 753 -5.52 -4.07 18.61
CA VAL A 753 -5.41 -4.60 19.98
C VAL A 753 -4.14 -4.11 20.67
N ALA A 754 -3.00 -4.04 19.98
CA ALA A 754 -1.76 -3.49 20.53
C ALA A 754 -1.95 -2.03 20.98
N ARG A 755 -2.57 -1.20 20.13
CA ARG A 755 -2.88 0.21 20.45
C ARG A 755 -3.87 0.32 21.61
N LEU A 756 -4.84 -0.60 21.70
CA LEU A 756 -5.83 -0.64 22.79
C LEU A 756 -5.20 -1.00 24.14
N ILE A 757 -4.27 -1.94 24.15
CA ILE A 757 -3.50 -2.27 25.35
C ILE A 757 -2.70 -1.03 25.82
N LEU A 758 -1.97 -0.40 24.91
CA LEU A 758 -1.11 0.76 25.22
C LEU A 758 -1.90 1.98 25.71
N SER A 759 -3.05 2.28 25.10
CA SER A 759 -3.88 3.42 25.49
C SER A 759 -4.46 3.27 26.89
N ARG A 760 -4.85 2.03 27.26
CA ARG A 760 -5.41 1.70 28.58
C ARG A 760 -4.36 1.65 29.68
N GLN A 761 -3.14 1.23 29.37
CA GLN A 761 -2.02 1.28 30.33
C GLN A 761 -1.54 2.70 30.60
N SER A 762 -1.50 3.56 29.59
CA SER A 762 -1.12 4.97 29.75
C SER A 762 -2.11 5.76 30.60
N SER A 763 -3.40 5.41 30.56
CA SER A 763 -4.45 6.09 31.34
C SER A 763 -4.46 5.70 32.83
N HIS A 764 -3.95 4.52 33.20
CA HIS A 764 -3.80 4.11 34.61
C HIS A 764 -2.67 4.84 35.36
N VAL A 765 -1.67 5.40 34.66
CA VAL A 765 -0.61 6.21 35.27
C VAL A 765 -1.17 7.54 35.82
N GLY A 766 -2.20 8.10 35.17
CA GLY A 766 -2.86 9.35 35.59
C GLY A 766 -3.80 9.21 36.80
N SER A 767 -4.34 8.02 37.05
CA SER A 767 -5.30 7.80 38.16
C SER A 767 -4.64 7.66 39.53
N ASN A 768 -3.38 7.24 39.61
CA ASN A 768 -2.67 7.07 40.89
C ASN A 768 -2.21 8.40 41.51
N LEU A 769 -2.00 9.46 40.70
CA LEU A 769 -1.68 10.80 41.23
C LEU A 769 -2.87 11.48 41.93
N LYS A 770 -4.12 11.15 41.55
CA LYS A 770 -5.31 11.71 42.23
C LYS A 770 -5.59 11.07 43.59
N ARG A 771 -5.04 9.89 43.88
CA ARG A 771 -5.24 9.21 45.18
C ARG A 771 -4.35 9.78 46.30
N PHE A 772 -3.20 10.37 45.97
CA PHE A 772 -2.30 10.98 46.96
C PHE A 772 -2.67 12.42 47.39
N ALA A 773 -3.62 13.08 46.72
CA ALA A 773 -4.03 14.45 47.02
C ALA A 773 -5.21 14.58 48.01
N SER A 774 -5.67 13.48 48.61
CA SER A 774 -6.89 13.47 49.44
C SER A 774 -6.69 13.47 50.96
N ASN A 775 -5.45 13.51 51.46
CA ASN A 775 -5.15 13.45 52.90
C ASN A 775 -4.46 14.71 53.47
N ALA A 776 -4.83 15.91 53.01
CA ALA A 776 -4.37 17.15 53.63
C ALA A 776 -5.41 18.27 53.51
N LYS A 777 -6.51 18.18 54.27
CA LYS A 777 -7.35 19.34 54.60
C LYS A 777 -7.89 19.22 56.02
N GLY A 778 -7.17 19.85 56.94
CA GLY A 778 -7.63 20.23 58.27
C GLY A 778 -6.76 21.39 58.75
N LEU A 779 -7.40 22.47 59.23
CA LEU A 779 -6.84 23.76 59.69
C LEU A 779 -6.44 24.72 58.54
N HIS A 780 -6.81 25.99 58.49
CA HIS A 780 -7.41 26.92 59.46
C HIS A 780 -8.18 27.99 58.66
N VAL A 781 -9.27 28.48 59.27
CA VAL A 781 -10.05 29.66 58.90
C VAL A 781 -9.59 30.83 59.79
N ASP A 782 -9.76 32.05 59.26
CA ASP A 782 -9.61 33.39 59.85
C ASP A 782 -8.20 34.00 59.99
N LEU A 783 -7.79 34.79 58.98
CA LEU A 783 -7.86 36.27 58.94
C LEU A 783 -7.27 36.81 57.64
#